data_AF-A0A1V5AYE8-F1
#
_entry.id   AF-A0A1V5AYE8-F1
#
_cell.length_a   1.000
_cell.length_b   1.000
_cell.length_c   1.000
_cell.angle_alpha   90.00
_cell.angle_beta   90.00
_cell.angle_gamma   90.00
#
_symmetry.space_group_name_H-M   'P 1'
#
loop_
_entity.id
_entity.type
_entity.pdbx_description
1 polymer ?
#
loop_
_entity_poly.entity_id
_entity_poly.type
_entity_poly.pdbx_seq_one_letter_code
_entity_poly.pdbx_strand_id
1 'polypeptide(L)'
;MARTSSPGFCINYKRIQAKLPLMLRIPMLIFMALLIWLMPIDGARTYIVDDSDFANYQTIQEAIDAASNGDTIYIKPGEYNEEVTLNKSLTLMPLTGETEPIILKGDGLQAGITIAAEGCSLQGLTIQDFSGPAIYIQSDRNTIKKNVLKNCNPTVLIRGSNENVIAENSMLNSQGAVAIWENATNNVVSENDIVGCNLSIVVREAAVNRILNNKISDVYWGMWLDHAESCQIKSNDIQSKRYGMWILNSSNNALLQNRIRIRSSATDITQGINLANASETTLHGNEINDATYGVIIVSSMNGELMDNAILRCTNAIYIRDADLLGIRNNSIISTGCGISMGNSSKNSFDHNKIEEGTVGLDMGRCEQNNFSYNRISGMTDTAIQISSSNDNLISSNQIENCSKGLILLDSSENSLSANRFQNVEWSLYTEAETREGFNNSIDESNVVDSLPIVYLFENLGGQIQDRYLAHLTLAYCENVTVRNIAITNDALFLFDSNNNNILENNISERFGMRLVQSDGNQISSNLLFGNKFSGMFLYASDGNQIAGNNASRNNQNGISLLSCNENTISGNAVDANAATGIWLNLSNDNQIYQNNISNSPMGLQVMHCTGNRIYHNNFLSNEEHSQDIGGLNSWDEGNVTGGNYWMDHVAKGNPSENWPRMIKGGSMLDNFPFQDESGWQ
;
A
#
# COMPACT_ATOMS: atom_id res chain seq x y z
N MET A 1 32.08 15.74 60.63
CA MET A 1 31.76 16.33 61.94
C MET A 1 30.38 15.80 62.33
N ALA A 2 30.35 14.71 63.08
CA ALA A 2 30.12 14.67 64.54
C ALA A 2 28.62 14.88 64.87
N ARG A 3 27.85 13.83 65.21
CA ARG A 3 27.77 13.14 66.54
C ARG A 3 27.24 14.12 67.59
N THR A 4 26.21 13.84 68.41
CA THR A 4 25.92 12.69 69.30
C THR A 4 24.62 13.08 70.06
N SER A 5 23.84 12.27 70.80
CA SER A 5 24.12 11.07 71.61
C SER A 5 22.79 10.53 72.16
N SER A 6 22.63 9.21 72.15
CA SER A 6 21.92 8.47 73.19
C SER A 6 22.78 8.39 74.47
N PRO A 7 22.19 7.96 75.60
CA PRO A 7 22.62 6.66 76.11
C PRO A 7 21.47 5.81 76.66
N GLY A 8 21.54 4.50 76.39
CA GLY A 8 20.80 3.48 77.12
C GLY A 8 21.55 3.00 78.36
N PHE A 9 20.93 2.10 79.14
CA PHE A 9 21.56 0.87 79.63
C PHE A 9 20.53 -0.11 80.25
N CYS A 10 20.52 -1.35 79.71
CA CYS A 10 20.31 -2.72 80.25
C CYS A 10 19.39 -2.94 81.49
N ILE A 11 18.63 -4.06 81.61
CA ILE A 11 19.11 -5.46 81.74
C ILE A 11 18.06 -6.52 81.28
N ASN A 12 18.63 -7.59 80.72
CA ASN A 12 18.22 -8.95 80.34
C ASN A 12 17.02 -9.74 80.94
N TYR A 13 16.43 -10.54 80.02
CA TYR A 13 15.88 -11.91 80.10
C TYR A 13 15.00 -12.36 81.28
N LYS A 14 13.72 -12.67 80.96
CA LYS A 14 13.13 -13.98 81.28
C LYS A 14 11.95 -14.33 80.36
N ARG A 15 12.11 -15.45 79.67
CA ARG A 15 11.09 -16.24 78.98
C ARG A 15 10.03 -16.66 80.02
N ILE A 16 8.78 -16.25 79.86
CA ILE A 16 7.62 -16.97 80.40
C ILE A 16 6.51 -16.93 79.34
N GLN A 17 6.25 -18.08 78.75
CA GLN A 17 5.03 -18.37 77.99
C GLN A 17 3.83 -18.20 78.93
N ALA A 18 2.96 -17.23 78.65
CA ALA A 18 1.60 -17.23 79.18
C ALA A 18 0.66 -17.57 78.02
N LYS A 19 0.29 -18.86 77.95
CA LYS A 19 -0.79 -19.39 77.12
C LYS A 19 -2.09 -18.65 77.45
N LEU A 20 -2.58 -17.83 76.53
CA LEU A 20 -4.01 -17.48 76.50
C LEU A 20 -4.78 -18.74 76.06
N PRO A 21 -5.83 -19.18 76.78
CA PRO A 21 -6.38 -20.50 76.59
C PRO A 21 -7.14 -20.60 75.26
N LEU A 22 -6.79 -21.64 74.50
CA LEU A 22 -7.36 -22.10 73.23
C LEU A 22 -8.83 -22.61 73.38
N MET A 23 -9.60 -22.13 74.37
CA MET A 23 -10.84 -22.77 74.84
C MET A 23 -12.14 -22.00 74.55
N LEU A 24 -12.14 -21.00 73.66
CA LEU A 24 -13.38 -20.32 73.22
C LEU A 24 -13.55 -20.16 71.71
N ARG A 25 -12.60 -20.60 70.87
CA ARG A 25 -12.77 -20.60 69.40
C ARG A 25 -13.23 -21.95 68.85
N ILE A 26 -12.93 -23.05 69.55
CA ILE A 26 -13.28 -24.41 69.13
C ILE A 26 -14.81 -24.63 69.20
N PRO A 27 -15.55 -24.21 70.25
CA PRO A 27 -17.01 -24.40 70.28
C PRO A 27 -17.73 -23.58 69.21
N MET A 28 -17.25 -22.38 68.87
CA MET A 28 -17.88 -21.50 67.88
C MET A 28 -17.60 -21.94 66.43
N LEU A 29 -16.39 -22.43 66.15
CA LEU A 29 -16.04 -23.08 64.87
C LEU A 29 -16.72 -24.45 64.72
N ILE A 30 -16.84 -25.22 65.80
CA ILE A 30 -17.62 -26.47 65.80
C ILE A 30 -19.12 -26.18 65.67
N PHE A 31 -19.64 -25.09 66.24
CA PHE A 31 -21.06 -24.70 66.13
C PHE A 31 -21.39 -24.13 64.74
N MET A 32 -20.50 -23.34 64.12
CA MET A 32 -20.62 -22.94 62.71
C MET A 32 -20.43 -24.11 61.74
N ALA A 33 -19.48 -25.02 62.00
CA ALA A 33 -19.31 -26.24 61.21
C ALA A 33 -20.49 -27.21 61.41
N LEU A 34 -21.08 -27.31 62.61
CA LEU A 34 -22.32 -28.05 62.85
C LEU A 34 -23.50 -27.39 62.16
N LEU A 35 -23.60 -26.05 62.09
CA LEU A 35 -24.63 -25.35 61.33
C LEU A 35 -24.48 -25.59 59.82
N ILE A 36 -23.25 -25.71 59.30
CA ILE A 36 -22.95 -26.09 57.92
C ILE A 36 -23.22 -27.60 57.68
N TRP A 37 -23.09 -28.45 58.71
CA TRP A 37 -23.46 -29.88 58.68
C TRP A 37 -24.96 -30.15 58.91
N LEU A 38 -25.69 -29.22 59.52
CA LEU A 38 -27.12 -29.29 59.82
C LEU A 38 -27.98 -28.59 58.76
N MET A 39 -27.37 -27.89 57.79
CA MET A 39 -28.06 -27.59 56.54
C MET A 39 -28.34 -28.94 55.87
N PRO A 40 -29.59 -29.23 55.44
CA PRO A 40 -29.82 -30.34 54.56
C PRO A 40 -28.94 -30.11 53.34
N ILE A 41 -27.89 -30.92 53.17
CA ILE A 41 -27.38 -31.20 51.84
C ILE A 41 -28.54 -31.96 51.21
N ASP A 42 -29.47 -31.23 50.59
CA ASP A 42 -30.28 -31.83 49.54
C ASP A 42 -29.22 -32.31 48.54
N GLY A 43 -28.93 -33.61 48.55
CA GLY A 43 -27.99 -34.20 47.61
C GLY A 43 -28.44 -33.80 46.21
N ALA A 44 -27.50 -33.40 45.35
CA ALA A 44 -27.77 -32.94 43.99
C ALA A 44 -28.86 -33.83 43.37
N ARG A 45 -30.07 -33.28 43.25
CA ARG A 45 -31.22 -34.05 42.78
C ARG A 45 -31.03 -34.23 41.28
N THR A 46 -31.17 -35.46 40.80
CA THR A 46 -31.08 -35.76 39.37
C THR A 46 -32.45 -35.50 38.74
N TYR A 47 -32.52 -34.50 37.87
CA TYR A 47 -33.72 -34.18 37.09
C TYR A 47 -33.54 -34.76 35.69
N ILE A 48 -34.41 -35.68 35.26
CA ILE A 48 -34.38 -36.29 33.93
C ILE A 48 -35.60 -35.82 33.14
N VAL A 49 -35.35 -35.23 31.97
CA VAL A 49 -36.36 -34.78 31.00
C VAL A 49 -36.39 -35.75 29.82
N ASP A 50 -37.58 -36.17 29.38
CA ASP A 50 -37.82 -37.07 28.25
C ASP A 50 -39.16 -36.65 27.62
N ASP A 51 -39.26 -36.63 26.30
CA ASP A 51 -40.50 -36.28 25.58
C ASP A 51 -41.53 -37.44 25.56
N SER A 52 -41.21 -38.56 26.24
CA SER A 52 -42.08 -39.73 26.42
C SER A 52 -42.63 -39.88 27.85
N ASP A 53 -43.69 -40.70 28.02
CA ASP A 53 -44.45 -40.89 29.27
C ASP A 53 -43.67 -41.52 30.47
N PHE A 54 -42.36 -41.72 30.36
CA PHE A 54 -41.55 -42.49 31.34
C PHE A 54 -40.53 -41.67 32.14
N ALA A 55 -40.44 -40.35 31.98
CA ALA A 55 -39.53 -39.50 32.76
C ALA A 55 -40.20 -38.68 33.87
N ASN A 56 -39.35 -38.00 34.66
CA ASN A 56 -39.76 -37.14 35.77
C ASN A 56 -40.47 -35.86 35.30
N TYR A 57 -40.14 -35.38 34.09
CA TYR A 57 -40.65 -34.14 33.50
C TYR A 57 -40.77 -34.31 31.98
N GLN A 58 -41.85 -33.80 31.38
CA GLN A 58 -42.10 -33.88 29.93
C GLN A 58 -41.57 -32.66 29.17
N THR A 59 -41.30 -31.56 29.86
CA THR A 59 -40.71 -30.33 29.31
C THR A 59 -39.46 -29.92 30.08
N ILE A 60 -38.57 -29.18 29.42
CA ILE A 60 -37.36 -28.63 30.03
C ILE A 60 -37.74 -27.58 31.07
N GLN A 61 -38.76 -26.74 30.80
CA GLN A 61 -39.19 -25.71 31.73
C GLN A 61 -39.72 -26.29 33.05
N GLU A 62 -40.50 -27.38 33.02
CA GLU A 62 -40.99 -28.04 34.25
C GLU A 62 -39.85 -28.53 35.15
N ALA A 63 -38.78 -29.08 34.55
CA ALA A 63 -37.61 -29.51 35.30
C ALA A 63 -36.86 -28.33 35.93
N ILE A 64 -36.74 -27.20 35.21
CA ILE A 64 -36.15 -25.95 35.74
C ILE A 64 -36.97 -25.42 36.91
N ASP A 65 -38.30 -25.43 36.79
CA ASP A 65 -39.21 -24.94 37.83
C ASP A 65 -39.07 -25.77 39.12
N ALA A 66 -38.80 -27.07 39.01
CA ALA A 66 -38.60 -27.98 40.15
C ALA A 66 -37.17 -28.02 40.71
N ALA A 67 -36.17 -27.57 39.95
CA ALA A 67 -34.76 -27.57 40.34
C ALA A 67 -34.42 -26.44 41.33
N SER A 68 -33.30 -26.60 42.05
CA SER A 68 -32.68 -25.59 42.92
C SER A 68 -31.34 -25.13 42.34
N ASN A 69 -30.87 -23.95 42.73
CA ASN A 69 -29.55 -23.45 42.29
C ASN A 69 -28.44 -24.48 42.59
N GLY A 70 -27.60 -24.73 41.59
CA GLY A 70 -26.52 -25.72 41.61
C GLY A 70 -26.91 -27.09 41.05
N ASP A 71 -28.19 -27.35 40.81
CA ASP A 71 -28.65 -28.64 40.29
C ASP A 71 -28.28 -28.85 38.81
N THR A 72 -28.24 -30.13 38.42
CA THR A 72 -28.03 -30.56 37.04
C THR A 72 -29.31 -31.21 36.49
N ILE A 73 -29.75 -30.74 35.34
CA ILE A 73 -30.85 -31.29 34.56
C ILE A 73 -30.26 -32.08 33.40
N TYR A 74 -30.53 -33.37 33.38
CA TYR A 74 -30.20 -34.26 32.28
C TYR A 74 -31.37 -34.34 31.30
N ILE A 75 -31.09 -34.03 30.05
CA ILE A 75 -32.10 -34.06 28.99
C ILE A 75 -31.81 -35.28 28.11
N LYS A 76 -32.83 -36.10 27.87
CA LYS A 76 -32.75 -37.22 26.94
C LYS A 76 -33.04 -36.77 25.51
N PRO A 77 -32.54 -37.51 24.50
CA PRO A 77 -32.87 -37.25 23.11
C PRO A 77 -34.39 -37.19 22.90
N GLY A 78 -34.82 -36.27 22.04
CA GLY A 78 -36.23 -35.96 21.85
C GLY A 78 -36.44 -34.60 21.17
N GLU A 79 -37.67 -34.32 20.77
CA GLU A 79 -38.08 -33.04 20.18
C GLU A 79 -38.94 -32.26 21.19
N TYR A 80 -38.40 -31.13 21.67
CA TYR A 80 -39.03 -30.22 22.62
C TYR A 80 -39.44 -28.95 21.89
N ASN A 81 -40.74 -28.60 21.94
CA ASN A 81 -41.29 -27.40 21.31
C ASN A 81 -41.80 -26.44 22.39
N GLU A 82 -40.90 -25.62 22.92
CA GLU A 82 -41.14 -24.68 24.01
C GLU A 82 -40.14 -23.51 23.97
N GLU A 83 -40.44 -22.45 24.71
CA GLU A 83 -39.47 -21.39 25.05
C GLU A 83 -39.02 -21.61 26.50
N VAL A 84 -37.71 -21.62 26.73
CA VAL A 84 -37.14 -21.96 28.03
C VAL A 84 -36.56 -20.71 28.69
N THR A 85 -36.91 -20.48 29.96
CA THR A 85 -36.30 -19.43 30.79
C THR A 85 -35.47 -20.06 31.91
N LEU A 86 -34.15 -19.90 31.81
CA LEU A 86 -33.19 -20.35 32.82
C LEU A 86 -32.98 -19.23 33.86
N ASN A 87 -33.86 -19.21 34.87
CA ASN A 87 -33.89 -18.22 35.95
C ASN A 87 -33.24 -18.69 37.26
N LYS A 88 -32.60 -19.87 37.24
CA LYS A 88 -31.84 -20.45 38.35
C LYS A 88 -30.46 -20.86 37.84
N SER A 89 -29.45 -20.80 38.71
CA SER A 89 -28.08 -21.18 38.37
C SER A 89 -27.99 -22.70 38.22
N LEU A 90 -28.15 -23.20 36.99
CA LEU A 90 -28.31 -24.64 36.71
C LEU A 90 -27.37 -25.11 35.61
N THR A 91 -27.14 -26.42 35.57
CA THR A 91 -26.47 -27.09 34.45
C THR A 91 -27.46 -27.92 33.65
N LEU A 92 -27.60 -27.64 32.35
CA LEU A 92 -28.37 -28.44 31.39
C LEU A 92 -27.38 -29.22 30.51
N MET A 93 -27.49 -30.54 30.48
CA MET A 93 -26.60 -31.39 29.67
C MET A 93 -27.28 -32.69 29.20
N PRO A 94 -26.71 -33.40 28.20
CA PRO A 94 -27.27 -34.68 27.76
C PRO A 94 -27.08 -35.76 28.82
N LEU A 95 -28.03 -36.69 28.90
CA LEU A 95 -27.86 -37.89 29.71
C LEU A 95 -26.72 -38.76 29.15
N THR A 96 -25.79 -39.17 30.02
CA THR A 96 -24.61 -39.94 29.60
C THR A 96 -25.00 -41.30 29.00
N GLY A 97 -24.48 -41.62 27.82
CA GLY A 97 -24.74 -42.88 27.11
C GLY A 97 -25.75 -42.78 25.98
N GLU A 98 -26.51 -41.68 25.91
CA GLU A 98 -27.40 -41.37 24.80
C GLU A 98 -26.62 -40.75 23.62
N THR A 99 -26.98 -41.10 22.38
CA THR A 99 -26.30 -40.63 21.16
C THR A 99 -27.19 -39.88 20.19
N GLU A 100 -28.51 -40.01 20.33
CA GLU A 100 -29.49 -39.29 19.52
C GLU A 100 -29.56 -37.80 19.93
N PRO A 101 -30.00 -36.89 19.03
CA PRO A 101 -30.00 -35.46 19.33
C PRO A 101 -31.11 -35.04 20.29
N ILE A 102 -30.81 -34.06 21.14
CA ILE A 102 -31.81 -33.29 21.90
C ILE A 102 -32.15 -32.06 21.06
N ILE A 103 -33.38 -31.96 20.58
CA ILE A 103 -33.81 -30.90 19.67
C ILE A 103 -34.80 -29.98 20.38
N LEU A 104 -34.39 -28.73 20.63
CA LEU A 104 -35.29 -27.64 21.02
C LEU A 104 -35.68 -26.87 19.76
N LYS A 105 -36.97 -26.86 19.43
CA LYS A 105 -37.47 -26.39 18.13
C LYS A 105 -38.44 -25.22 18.29
N GLY A 106 -38.21 -24.18 17.49
CA GLY A 106 -38.87 -22.89 17.63
C GLY A 106 -40.01 -22.61 16.67
N ASP A 107 -40.79 -23.61 16.21
CA ASP A 107 -41.85 -23.51 15.18
C ASP A 107 -42.85 -22.32 15.39
N GLY A 108 -42.44 -21.10 15.03
CA GLY A 108 -43.16 -19.84 15.28
C GLY A 108 -42.86 -19.13 16.61
N LEU A 109 -41.94 -19.65 17.42
CA LEU A 109 -41.49 -19.10 18.70
C LEU A 109 -40.40 -18.02 18.54
N GLN A 110 -40.24 -17.18 19.56
CA GLN A 110 -39.36 -16.02 19.53
C GLN A 110 -37.94 -16.36 19.97
N ALA A 111 -37.76 -17.03 21.10
CA ALA A 111 -36.43 -17.34 21.63
C ALA A 111 -36.35 -18.77 22.17
N GLY A 112 -35.21 -19.44 21.94
CA GLY A 112 -35.01 -20.81 22.42
C GLY A 112 -34.80 -20.87 23.92
N ILE A 113 -33.64 -20.40 24.39
CA ILE A 113 -33.30 -20.37 25.81
C ILE A 113 -32.91 -18.95 26.22
N THR A 114 -33.66 -18.37 27.16
CA THR A 114 -33.31 -17.10 27.81
C THR A 114 -32.63 -17.37 29.15
N ILE A 115 -31.39 -16.92 29.31
CA ILE A 115 -30.56 -17.12 30.51
C ILE A 115 -30.59 -15.86 31.37
N ALA A 116 -31.42 -15.91 32.41
CA ALA A 116 -31.66 -14.81 33.34
C ALA A 116 -30.91 -14.95 34.67
N ALA A 117 -30.37 -16.14 34.97
CA ALA A 117 -29.56 -16.38 36.16
C ALA A 117 -28.06 -16.55 35.84
N GLU A 118 -27.22 -16.09 36.76
CA GLU A 118 -25.77 -16.19 36.63
C GLU A 118 -25.26 -17.63 36.84
N GLY A 119 -24.11 -17.94 36.25
CA GLY A 119 -23.41 -19.20 36.50
C GLY A 119 -24.06 -20.43 35.87
N CYS A 120 -24.97 -20.25 34.92
CA CYS A 120 -25.60 -21.35 34.22
C CYS A 120 -24.63 -22.03 33.25
N SER A 121 -24.82 -23.33 33.03
CA SER A 121 -24.10 -24.07 31.99
C SER A 121 -25.07 -24.81 31.08
N LEU A 122 -24.88 -24.65 29.76
CA LEU A 122 -25.70 -25.30 28.74
C LEU A 122 -24.80 -26.09 27.79
N GLN A 123 -25.08 -27.39 27.64
CA GLN A 123 -24.29 -28.27 26.81
C GLN A 123 -25.11 -29.28 26.00
N GLY A 124 -24.72 -29.52 24.75
CA GLY A 124 -25.14 -30.69 23.97
C GLY A 124 -26.55 -30.64 23.38
N LEU A 125 -27.17 -29.47 23.29
CA LEU A 125 -28.49 -29.31 22.68
C LEU A 125 -28.36 -28.89 21.21
N THR A 126 -29.33 -29.31 20.40
CA THR A 126 -29.62 -28.73 19.10
C THR A 126 -30.76 -27.73 19.26
N ILE A 127 -30.53 -26.44 19.02
CA ILE A 127 -31.56 -25.39 19.10
C ILE A 127 -31.78 -24.83 17.70
N GLN A 128 -33.01 -24.90 17.19
CA GLN A 128 -33.29 -24.61 15.80
C GLN A 128 -34.63 -23.91 15.53
N ASP A 129 -34.66 -23.18 14.41
CA ASP A 129 -35.88 -22.63 13.77
C ASP A 129 -36.64 -21.59 14.61
N PHE A 130 -35.98 -20.91 15.54
CA PHE A 130 -36.52 -19.75 16.27
C PHE A 130 -36.43 -18.47 15.43
N SER A 131 -37.46 -17.62 15.52
CA SER A 131 -37.49 -16.34 14.79
C SER A 131 -36.52 -15.28 15.35
N GLY A 132 -36.14 -15.40 16.62
CA GLY A 132 -35.14 -14.58 17.30
C GLY A 132 -33.94 -15.41 17.77
N PRO A 133 -33.33 -15.08 18.92
CA PRO A 133 -32.13 -15.74 19.38
C PRO A 133 -32.35 -17.20 19.77
N ALA A 134 -31.47 -18.11 19.33
CA ALA A 134 -31.48 -19.49 19.84
C ALA A 134 -31.15 -19.49 21.35
N ILE A 135 -30.17 -18.68 21.75
CA ILE A 135 -29.80 -18.44 23.15
C ILE A 135 -29.69 -16.94 23.39
N TYR A 136 -30.43 -16.42 24.38
CA TYR A 136 -30.39 -15.04 24.82
C TYR A 136 -29.83 -14.94 26.24
N ILE A 137 -28.68 -14.29 26.39
CA ILE A 137 -27.96 -14.17 27.66
C ILE A 137 -28.13 -12.75 28.21
N GLN A 138 -28.71 -12.67 29.41
CA GLN A 138 -29.00 -11.42 30.13
C GLN A 138 -28.31 -11.35 31.49
N SER A 139 -27.43 -12.29 31.80
CA SER A 139 -26.77 -12.47 33.10
C SER A 139 -25.32 -12.89 32.93
N ASP A 140 -24.55 -12.84 34.02
CA ASP A 140 -23.10 -12.98 33.98
C ASP A 140 -22.63 -14.41 34.24
N ARG A 141 -21.39 -14.70 33.84
CA ARG A 141 -20.66 -15.94 34.17
C ARG A 141 -21.30 -17.23 33.66
N ASN A 142 -22.03 -17.16 32.54
CA ASN A 142 -22.65 -18.34 31.93
C ASN A 142 -21.71 -19.04 30.95
N THR A 143 -21.87 -20.36 30.80
CA THR A 143 -21.07 -21.19 29.88
C THR A 143 -21.95 -21.94 28.90
N ILE A 144 -21.83 -21.62 27.62
CA ILE A 144 -22.57 -22.23 26.51
C ILE A 144 -21.59 -23.02 25.65
N LYS A 145 -21.68 -24.35 25.67
CA LYS A 145 -20.70 -25.18 24.97
C LYS A 145 -21.24 -26.41 24.25
N LYS A 146 -20.62 -26.78 23.13
CA LYS A 146 -20.96 -28.03 22.39
C LYS A 146 -22.43 -28.13 21.98
N ASN A 147 -23.05 -27.00 21.68
CA ASN A 147 -24.42 -26.96 21.15
C ASN A 147 -24.40 -26.82 19.63
N VAL A 148 -25.47 -27.26 18.99
CA VAL A 148 -25.74 -27.03 17.56
C VAL A 148 -26.85 -26.00 17.45
N LEU A 149 -26.55 -24.82 16.93
CA LEU A 149 -27.50 -23.70 16.82
C LEU A 149 -27.73 -23.40 15.34
N LYS A 150 -28.97 -23.44 14.85
CA LYS A 150 -29.22 -23.27 13.40
C LYS A 150 -30.53 -22.59 13.07
N ASN A 151 -30.55 -21.89 11.93
CA ASN A 151 -31.73 -21.18 11.40
C ASN A 151 -32.34 -20.19 12.42
N CYS A 152 -31.51 -19.41 13.12
CA CYS A 152 -31.95 -18.41 14.11
C CYS A 152 -31.44 -17.00 13.78
N ASN A 153 -31.84 -16.01 14.58
CA ASN A 153 -31.41 -14.63 14.39
C ASN A 153 -31.26 -13.82 15.70
N PRO A 154 -30.03 -13.67 16.23
CA PRO A 154 -28.82 -14.43 15.95
C PRO A 154 -28.88 -15.85 16.56
N THR A 155 -27.81 -16.66 16.51
CA THR A 155 -27.79 -17.90 17.30
C THR A 155 -27.55 -17.64 18.79
N VAL A 156 -26.66 -16.71 19.12
CA VAL A 156 -26.39 -16.28 20.50
C VAL A 156 -26.43 -14.76 20.58
N LEU A 157 -27.23 -14.23 21.50
CA LEU A 157 -27.27 -12.81 21.84
C LEU A 157 -26.81 -12.61 23.28
N ILE A 158 -25.77 -11.80 23.49
CA ILE A 158 -25.28 -11.35 24.79
C ILE A 158 -25.59 -9.85 24.89
N ARG A 159 -26.37 -9.46 25.89
CA ARG A 159 -26.79 -8.06 26.06
C ARG A 159 -26.54 -7.62 27.50
N GLY A 160 -25.74 -6.57 27.69
CA GLY A 160 -25.47 -5.99 29.01
C GLY A 160 -24.94 -6.96 30.07
N SER A 161 -24.28 -8.03 29.63
CA SER A 161 -23.83 -9.12 30.50
C SER A 161 -22.35 -9.44 30.26
N ASN A 162 -21.71 -9.97 31.30
CA ASN A 162 -20.26 -10.05 31.41
C ASN A 162 -19.77 -11.46 31.75
N GLU A 163 -18.50 -11.72 31.44
CA GLU A 163 -17.82 -12.96 31.83
C GLU A 163 -18.48 -14.24 31.29
N ASN A 164 -19.26 -14.13 30.21
CA ASN A 164 -19.88 -15.30 29.58
C ASN A 164 -18.92 -15.96 28.59
N VAL A 165 -19.01 -17.29 28.51
CA VAL A 165 -18.17 -18.13 27.64
C VAL A 165 -19.05 -18.86 26.63
N ILE A 166 -18.84 -18.58 25.35
CA ILE A 166 -19.47 -19.25 24.21
C ILE A 166 -18.40 -20.06 23.50
N ALA A 167 -18.35 -21.38 23.74
CA ALA A 167 -17.24 -22.20 23.30
C ALA A 167 -17.63 -23.51 22.61
N GLU A 168 -16.88 -23.94 21.60
CA GLU A 168 -17.06 -25.26 20.97
C GLU A 168 -18.47 -25.49 20.39
N ASN A 169 -19.21 -24.45 20.01
CA ASN A 169 -20.54 -24.60 19.42
C ASN A 169 -20.49 -24.63 17.89
N SER A 170 -21.44 -25.33 17.27
CA SER A 170 -21.66 -25.35 15.82
C SER A 170 -22.83 -24.43 15.47
N MET A 171 -22.59 -23.33 14.75
CA MET A 171 -23.57 -22.31 14.44
C MET A 171 -23.81 -22.25 12.92
N LEU A 172 -25.02 -22.59 12.46
CA LEU A 172 -25.27 -22.91 11.06
C LEU A 172 -26.40 -22.07 10.45
N ASN A 173 -26.22 -21.62 9.21
CA ASN A 173 -27.28 -21.09 8.31
C ASN A 173 -28.21 -20.06 8.96
N SER A 174 -27.64 -19.21 9.82
CA SER A 174 -28.38 -18.24 10.62
C SER A 174 -28.10 -16.81 10.15
N GLN A 175 -29.00 -15.87 10.41
CA GLN A 175 -28.79 -14.49 9.98
C GLN A 175 -27.56 -13.86 10.68
N GLY A 176 -27.38 -14.18 11.96
CA GLY A 176 -26.21 -13.82 12.78
C GLY A 176 -25.76 -15.01 13.62
N ALA A 177 -24.46 -15.21 13.87
CA ALA A 177 -24.01 -16.26 14.79
C ALA A 177 -23.97 -15.72 16.23
N VAL A 178 -23.05 -14.80 16.55
CA VAL A 178 -22.92 -14.22 17.91
C VAL A 178 -23.04 -12.71 17.86
N ALA A 179 -23.87 -12.14 18.73
CA ALA A 179 -23.98 -10.70 18.94
C ALA A 179 -23.67 -10.33 20.40
N ILE A 180 -22.74 -9.39 20.62
CA ILE A 180 -22.35 -8.87 21.94
C ILE A 180 -22.64 -7.38 21.99
N TRP A 181 -23.65 -6.97 22.76
CA TRP A 181 -24.20 -5.61 22.75
C TRP A 181 -24.30 -4.97 24.13
N GLU A 182 -24.43 -3.64 24.14
CA GLU A 182 -24.90 -2.80 25.26
C GLU A 182 -24.03 -2.90 26.52
N ASN A 183 -22.79 -2.42 26.44
CA ASN A 183 -21.81 -2.40 27.53
C ASN A 183 -21.46 -3.80 28.06
N ALA A 184 -21.67 -4.85 27.27
CA ALA A 184 -21.21 -6.19 27.60
C ALA A 184 -19.68 -6.25 27.59
N THR A 185 -19.09 -6.78 28.66
CA THR A 185 -17.63 -6.82 28.82
C THR A 185 -17.08 -8.17 29.23
N ASN A 186 -15.81 -8.41 28.90
CA ASN A 186 -15.06 -9.60 29.32
C ASN A 186 -15.73 -10.93 28.93
N ASN A 187 -16.50 -10.94 27.83
CA ASN A 187 -17.06 -12.16 27.28
C ASN A 187 -16.05 -12.84 26.35
N VAL A 188 -16.09 -14.17 26.30
CA VAL A 188 -15.20 -15.00 25.49
C VAL A 188 -16.03 -15.78 24.48
N VAL A 189 -15.75 -15.58 23.20
CA VAL A 189 -16.29 -16.38 22.09
C VAL A 189 -15.14 -17.17 21.50
N SER A 190 -15.09 -18.48 21.74
CA SER A 190 -13.91 -19.28 21.39
C SER A 190 -14.19 -20.63 20.77
N GLU A 191 -13.37 -21.07 19.81
CA GLU A 191 -13.43 -22.45 19.28
C GLU A 191 -14.81 -22.83 18.68
N ASN A 192 -15.61 -21.85 18.23
CA ASN A 192 -16.88 -22.13 17.57
C ASN A 192 -16.65 -22.37 16.07
N ASP A 193 -17.46 -23.23 15.47
CA ASP A 193 -17.54 -23.46 14.03
C ASP A 193 -18.80 -22.78 13.48
N ILE A 194 -18.61 -21.71 12.71
CA ILE A 194 -19.68 -20.85 12.20
C ILE A 194 -19.73 -21.00 10.68
N VAL A 195 -20.85 -21.47 10.14
CA VAL A 195 -20.99 -21.81 8.72
C VAL A 195 -22.27 -21.28 8.12
N GLY A 196 -22.17 -20.64 6.95
CA GLY A 196 -23.33 -20.24 6.14
C GLY A 196 -24.15 -19.09 6.74
N CYS A 197 -23.66 -18.43 7.79
CA CYS A 197 -24.30 -17.26 8.37
C CYS A 197 -24.13 -16.02 7.49
N ASN A 198 -25.09 -15.10 7.49
CA ASN A 198 -24.92 -13.84 6.76
C ASN A 198 -23.85 -12.95 7.44
N LEU A 199 -23.94 -12.76 8.75
CA LEU A 199 -22.95 -12.11 9.60
C LEU A 199 -22.48 -13.07 10.70
N SER A 200 -21.17 -13.28 10.87
CA SER A 200 -20.69 -14.25 11.86
C SER A 200 -20.72 -13.68 13.30
N ILE A 201 -19.88 -12.69 13.61
CA ILE A 201 -19.76 -12.14 14.97
C ILE A 201 -19.85 -10.63 14.91
N VAL A 202 -20.69 -10.04 15.76
CA VAL A 202 -20.78 -8.60 15.97
C VAL A 202 -20.52 -8.22 17.42
N VAL A 203 -19.67 -7.21 17.63
CA VAL A 203 -19.45 -6.57 18.92
C VAL A 203 -19.81 -5.10 18.75
N ARG A 204 -20.80 -4.64 19.51
CA ARG A 204 -21.29 -3.28 19.38
C ARG A 204 -21.46 -2.62 20.74
N GLU A 205 -20.92 -1.41 20.87
CA GLU A 205 -21.01 -0.61 22.11
C GLU A 205 -20.56 -1.44 23.32
N ALA A 206 -19.43 -2.15 23.20
CA ALA A 206 -19.00 -3.19 24.11
C ALA A 206 -17.48 -3.25 24.19
N ALA A 207 -16.91 -3.70 25.31
CA ALA A 207 -15.48 -3.56 25.56
C ALA A 207 -14.82 -4.82 26.15
N VAL A 208 -13.52 -4.97 25.95
CA VAL A 208 -12.70 -6.01 26.61
C VAL A 208 -13.16 -7.44 26.25
N ASN A 209 -13.85 -7.62 25.13
CA ASN A 209 -14.32 -8.94 24.70
C ASN A 209 -13.24 -9.68 23.91
N ARG A 210 -13.24 -11.01 24.02
CA ARG A 210 -12.20 -11.88 23.44
C ARG A 210 -12.81 -12.86 22.46
N ILE A 211 -12.40 -12.77 21.20
CA ILE A 211 -12.87 -13.62 20.10
C ILE A 211 -11.69 -14.45 19.62
N LEU A 212 -11.66 -15.73 19.99
CA LEU A 212 -10.44 -16.55 19.96
C LEU A 212 -10.65 -17.86 19.19
N ASN A 213 -9.76 -18.22 18.28
CA ASN A 213 -9.75 -19.57 17.67
C ASN A 213 -11.07 -20.01 17.02
N ASN A 214 -11.91 -19.09 16.55
CA ASN A 214 -13.15 -19.44 15.86
C ASN A 214 -12.85 -19.76 14.40
N LYS A 215 -13.59 -20.73 13.85
CA LYS A 215 -13.57 -21.07 12.43
C LYS A 215 -14.86 -20.56 11.80
N ILE A 216 -14.73 -19.67 10.83
CA ILE A 216 -15.85 -19.00 10.16
C ILE A 216 -15.74 -19.30 8.67
N SER A 217 -16.80 -19.83 8.06
CA SER A 217 -16.79 -20.16 6.63
C SER A 217 -18.13 -19.96 5.93
N ASP A 218 -18.07 -19.72 4.63
CA ASP A 218 -19.23 -19.49 3.76
C ASP A 218 -20.13 -18.32 4.20
N VAL A 219 -19.56 -17.33 4.89
CA VAL A 219 -20.30 -16.15 5.37
C VAL A 219 -20.21 -14.97 4.40
N TYR A 220 -21.14 -14.02 4.47
CA TYR A 220 -21.04 -12.77 3.70
C TYR A 220 -20.16 -11.74 4.43
N TRP A 221 -20.42 -11.55 5.72
CA TRP A 221 -19.62 -10.77 6.66
C TRP A 221 -18.95 -11.69 7.68
N GLY A 222 -17.62 -11.61 7.79
CA GLY A 222 -16.88 -12.21 8.88
C GLY A 222 -17.23 -11.51 10.19
N MET A 223 -16.44 -10.54 10.62
CA MET A 223 -16.68 -9.86 11.91
C MET A 223 -16.95 -8.38 11.74
N TRP A 224 -17.80 -7.82 12.60
CA TRP A 224 -18.06 -6.39 12.67
C TRP A 224 -17.94 -5.88 14.11
N LEU A 225 -17.04 -4.91 14.31
CA LEU A 225 -16.86 -4.17 15.55
C LEU A 225 -17.31 -2.73 15.31
N ASP A 226 -18.23 -2.23 16.14
CA ASP A 226 -18.74 -0.86 16.07
C ASP A 226 -18.83 -0.25 17.47
N HIS A 227 -18.11 0.85 17.73
CA HIS A 227 -17.95 1.38 19.09
C HIS A 227 -17.45 0.30 20.07
N ALA A 228 -16.51 -0.53 19.60
CA ALA A 228 -15.89 -1.57 20.39
C ALA A 228 -14.51 -1.13 20.88
N GLU A 229 -14.23 -1.38 22.16
CA GLU A 229 -13.00 -0.90 22.79
C GLU A 229 -12.21 -2.03 23.43
N SER A 230 -10.88 -1.99 23.31
CA SER A 230 -9.99 -2.90 24.03
C SER A 230 -10.29 -4.40 23.79
N CYS A 231 -10.88 -4.75 22.63
CA CYS A 231 -11.20 -6.13 22.31
C CYS A 231 -10.00 -6.85 21.69
N GLN A 232 -9.92 -8.16 21.95
CA GLN A 232 -8.89 -9.03 21.38
C GLN A 232 -9.52 -10.02 20.42
N ILE A 233 -9.13 -9.95 19.15
CA ILE A 233 -9.54 -10.86 18.09
C ILE A 233 -8.30 -11.63 17.67
N LYS A 234 -8.22 -12.89 18.07
CA LYS A 234 -6.98 -13.66 17.94
C LYS A 234 -7.17 -15.05 17.36
N SER A 235 -6.30 -15.41 16.42
CA SER A 235 -6.18 -16.77 15.88
C SER A 235 -7.46 -17.32 15.26
N ASN A 236 -8.33 -16.44 14.72
CA ASN A 236 -9.53 -16.86 14.01
C ASN A 236 -9.22 -17.17 12.54
N ASP A 237 -9.84 -18.21 11.98
CA ASP A 237 -9.78 -18.53 10.54
C ASP A 237 -11.12 -18.15 9.89
N ILE A 238 -11.10 -17.09 9.08
CA ILE A 238 -12.27 -16.45 8.51
C ILE A 238 -12.24 -16.60 6.99
N GLN A 239 -13.25 -17.27 6.45
CA GLN A 239 -13.55 -17.28 5.02
C GLN A 239 -14.88 -16.57 4.76
N SER A 240 -14.84 -15.43 4.08
CA SER A 240 -16.03 -14.65 3.75
C SER A 240 -16.14 -14.32 2.27
N LYS A 241 -17.34 -13.94 1.84
CA LYS A 241 -17.64 -13.59 0.44
C LYS A 241 -17.31 -12.13 0.13
N ARG A 242 -17.40 -11.21 1.11
CA ARG A 242 -17.20 -9.77 0.86
C ARG A 242 -16.38 -9.03 1.91
N TYR A 243 -16.70 -9.18 3.19
CA TYR A 243 -16.03 -8.46 4.27
C TYR A 243 -15.39 -9.47 5.24
N GLY A 244 -14.07 -9.39 5.44
CA GLY A 244 -13.38 -10.22 6.43
C GLY A 244 -13.63 -9.69 7.84
N MET A 245 -13.11 -8.51 8.15
CA MET A 245 -13.35 -7.80 9.41
C MET A 245 -13.58 -6.31 9.15
N TRP A 246 -14.58 -5.73 9.81
CA TRP A 246 -14.83 -4.30 9.78
C TRP A 246 -14.77 -3.74 11.20
N ILE A 247 -13.85 -2.82 11.44
CA ILE A 247 -13.65 -2.11 12.69
C ILE A 247 -14.04 -0.65 12.48
N LEU A 248 -15.12 -0.22 13.12
CA LEU A 248 -15.76 1.08 12.89
C LEU A 248 -15.88 1.84 14.22
N ASN A 249 -15.51 3.12 14.26
CA ASN A 249 -15.67 3.98 15.45
C ASN A 249 -15.12 3.33 16.73
N SER A 250 -14.01 2.62 16.62
CA SER A 250 -13.56 1.66 17.64
C SER A 250 -12.10 1.93 17.99
N SER A 251 -11.70 1.67 19.23
CA SER A 251 -10.36 2.06 19.71
C SER A 251 -9.66 0.94 20.47
N ASN A 252 -8.31 0.99 20.47
CA ASN A 252 -7.47 0.10 21.27
C ASN A 252 -7.72 -1.41 21.04
N ASN A 253 -8.10 -1.79 19.81
CA ASN A 253 -8.39 -3.19 19.50
C ASN A 253 -7.14 -3.92 18.99
N ALA A 254 -7.01 -5.19 19.37
CA ALA A 254 -5.89 -6.03 18.97
C ALA A 254 -6.36 -7.18 18.06
N LEU A 255 -5.99 -7.11 16.78
CA LEU A 255 -6.26 -8.12 15.75
C LEU A 255 -4.97 -8.91 15.54
N LEU A 256 -4.89 -10.10 16.13
CA LEU A 256 -3.64 -10.85 16.26
C LEU A 256 -3.73 -12.21 15.59
N GLN A 257 -2.81 -12.51 14.67
CA GLN A 257 -2.65 -13.85 14.12
C GLN A 257 -3.91 -14.43 13.48
N ASN A 258 -4.79 -13.58 12.95
CA ASN A 258 -5.99 -14.01 12.25
C ASN A 258 -5.67 -14.32 10.80
N ARG A 259 -6.46 -15.22 10.23
CA ARG A 259 -6.34 -15.64 8.85
C ARG A 259 -7.64 -15.35 8.13
N ILE A 260 -7.58 -14.52 7.11
CA ILE A 260 -8.73 -13.99 6.40
C ILE A 260 -8.59 -14.34 4.92
N ARG A 261 -9.58 -15.05 4.38
CA ARG A 261 -9.63 -15.42 2.95
C ARG A 261 -10.93 -14.95 2.36
N ILE A 262 -10.84 -14.10 1.35
CA ILE A 262 -12.01 -13.68 0.59
C ILE A 262 -12.25 -14.67 -0.55
N ARG A 263 -13.48 -15.19 -0.65
CA ARG A 263 -13.94 -16.02 -1.77
C ARG A 263 -15.20 -15.44 -2.35
N SER A 264 -15.03 -14.52 -3.31
CA SER A 264 -16.14 -13.87 -4.02
C SER A 264 -16.31 -14.43 -5.44
N SER A 265 -17.55 -14.52 -5.89
CA SER A 265 -17.89 -14.76 -7.30
C SER A 265 -17.95 -13.41 -8.05
N ALA A 266 -16.79 -12.92 -8.48
CA ALA A 266 -16.51 -11.83 -9.45
C ALA A 266 -17.30 -10.49 -9.41
N THR A 267 -16.55 -9.39 -9.58
CA THR A 267 -16.89 -7.94 -9.68
C THR A 267 -17.18 -7.15 -8.40
N ASP A 268 -17.42 -7.80 -7.27
CA ASP A 268 -17.60 -7.08 -5.99
C ASP A 268 -16.28 -6.48 -5.49
N ILE A 269 -16.35 -5.25 -4.98
CA ILE A 269 -15.27 -4.69 -4.15
C ILE A 269 -15.29 -5.41 -2.80
N THR A 270 -14.24 -6.16 -2.53
CA THR A 270 -14.09 -6.97 -1.32
C THR A 270 -12.99 -6.43 -0.41
N GLN A 271 -13.13 -6.67 0.89
CA GLN A 271 -12.29 -6.06 1.92
C GLN A 271 -11.85 -7.13 2.92
N GLY A 272 -10.54 -7.25 3.13
CA GLY A 272 -9.95 -8.13 4.15
C GLY A 272 -10.20 -7.57 5.55
N ILE A 273 -9.48 -6.51 5.92
CA ILE A 273 -9.68 -5.76 7.16
C ILE A 273 -9.95 -4.29 6.81
N ASN A 274 -11.03 -3.72 7.35
CA ASN A 274 -11.35 -2.31 7.21
C ASN A 274 -11.32 -1.62 8.58
N LEU A 275 -10.43 -0.65 8.74
CA LEU A 275 -10.33 0.25 9.88
C LEU A 275 -10.88 1.61 9.46
N ALA A 276 -12.05 1.98 9.98
CA ALA A 276 -12.73 3.22 9.65
C ALA A 276 -13.03 3.99 10.94
N ASN A 277 -12.45 5.19 11.07
CA ASN A 277 -12.51 5.94 12.33
C ASN A 277 -12.07 5.07 13.53
N ALA A 278 -10.93 4.38 13.36
CA ALA A 278 -10.40 3.47 14.36
C ALA A 278 -9.04 3.96 14.85
N SER A 279 -8.90 4.14 16.16
CA SER A 279 -7.65 4.60 16.76
C SER A 279 -6.94 3.48 17.52
N GLU A 280 -5.61 3.58 17.64
CA GLU A 280 -4.81 2.72 18.53
C GLU A 280 -5.01 1.22 18.24
N THR A 281 -5.33 0.87 17.00
CA THR A 281 -5.63 -0.51 16.61
C THR A 281 -4.35 -1.20 16.15
N THR A 282 -4.07 -2.37 16.72
CA THR A 282 -2.91 -3.20 16.37
C THR A 282 -3.32 -4.36 15.49
N LEU A 283 -2.71 -4.47 14.31
CA LEU A 283 -2.76 -5.63 13.43
C LEU A 283 -1.39 -6.31 13.47
N HIS A 284 -1.29 -7.47 14.10
CA HIS A 284 -0.02 -8.18 14.21
C HIS A 284 -0.14 -9.64 13.77
N GLY A 285 0.66 -10.03 12.78
CA GLY A 285 0.81 -11.44 12.39
C GLY A 285 -0.38 -11.99 11.62
N ASN A 286 -1.24 -11.14 11.07
CA ASN A 286 -2.42 -11.57 10.32
C ASN A 286 -2.04 -11.98 8.89
N GLU A 287 -2.77 -12.96 8.35
CA GLU A 287 -2.68 -13.42 6.97
C GLU A 287 -3.96 -13.03 6.23
N ILE A 288 -3.87 -12.19 5.20
CA ILE A 288 -5.03 -11.64 4.48
C ILE A 288 -4.86 -11.92 2.99
N ASN A 289 -5.82 -12.64 2.41
CA ASN A 289 -5.67 -13.18 1.06
C ASN A 289 -6.88 -12.86 0.15
N ASP A 290 -6.58 -12.65 -1.13
CA ASP A 290 -7.53 -12.71 -2.26
C ASP A 290 -8.63 -11.62 -2.24
N ALA A 291 -8.38 -10.50 -1.55
CA ALA A 291 -9.31 -9.36 -1.47
C ALA A 291 -9.00 -8.27 -2.52
N THR A 292 -10.00 -7.47 -2.91
CA THR A 292 -9.76 -6.24 -3.68
C THR A 292 -8.89 -5.27 -2.87
N TYR A 293 -9.25 -5.07 -1.60
CA TYR A 293 -8.47 -4.34 -0.62
C TYR A 293 -8.06 -5.28 0.52
N GLY A 294 -6.76 -5.47 0.74
CA GLY A 294 -6.26 -6.28 1.84
C GLY A 294 -6.57 -5.63 3.19
N VAL A 295 -5.94 -4.48 3.45
CA VAL A 295 -6.20 -3.63 4.61
C VAL A 295 -6.58 -2.23 4.16
N ILE A 296 -7.69 -1.71 4.68
CA ILE A 296 -8.16 -0.34 4.50
C ILE A 296 -7.99 0.39 5.84
N ILE A 297 -7.41 1.59 5.80
CA ILE A 297 -7.26 2.47 6.96
C ILE A 297 -7.75 3.85 6.57
N VAL A 298 -8.89 4.28 7.13
CA VAL A 298 -9.52 5.56 6.79
C VAL A 298 -9.87 6.34 8.05
N SER A 299 -9.54 7.63 8.07
CA SER A 299 -9.87 8.55 9.18
C SER A 299 -9.39 8.01 10.53
N SER A 300 -8.22 7.40 10.57
CA SER A 300 -7.74 6.56 11.67
C SER A 300 -6.35 7.03 12.12
N MET A 301 -5.97 6.78 13.37
CA MET A 301 -4.69 7.27 13.89
C MET A 301 -4.04 6.34 14.91
N ASN A 302 -2.71 6.46 15.07
CA ASN A 302 -1.92 5.72 16.06
C ASN A 302 -2.04 4.18 15.92
N GLY A 303 -2.34 3.68 14.73
CA GLY A 303 -2.44 2.25 14.45
C GLY A 303 -1.07 1.62 14.17
N GLU A 304 -0.92 0.34 14.48
CA GLU A 304 0.31 -0.42 14.25
C GLU A 304 0.01 -1.68 13.43
N LEU A 305 0.67 -1.81 12.28
CA LEU A 305 0.59 -2.98 11.39
C LEU A 305 1.97 -3.65 11.36
N MET A 306 2.10 -4.77 12.05
CA MET A 306 3.38 -5.47 12.22
C MET A 306 3.32 -6.92 11.77
N ASP A 307 4.33 -7.35 11.02
CA ASP A 307 4.54 -8.77 10.68
C ASP A 307 3.34 -9.44 9.99
N ASN A 308 2.51 -8.67 9.26
CA ASN A 308 1.36 -9.22 8.53
C ASN A 308 1.76 -9.70 7.14
N ALA A 309 1.06 -10.72 6.64
CA ALA A 309 1.15 -11.22 5.28
C ALA A 309 -0.11 -10.83 4.50
N ILE A 310 0.04 -10.03 3.44
CA ILE A 310 -1.08 -9.56 2.60
C ILE A 310 -0.83 -10.03 1.16
N LEU A 311 -1.62 -10.98 0.69
CA LEU A 311 -1.31 -11.76 -0.51
C LEU A 311 -2.43 -11.71 -1.55
N ARG A 312 -2.03 -11.53 -2.81
CA ARG A 312 -2.90 -11.54 -4.00
C ARG A 312 -4.06 -10.54 -3.91
N CYS A 313 -3.80 -9.38 -3.31
CA CYS A 313 -4.75 -8.28 -3.25
C CYS A 313 -4.51 -7.27 -4.38
N THR A 314 -5.57 -6.68 -4.93
CA THR A 314 -5.44 -5.62 -5.94
C THR A 314 -4.82 -4.35 -5.34
N ASN A 315 -5.26 -3.95 -4.16
CA ASN A 315 -4.61 -2.93 -3.33
C ASN A 315 -4.32 -3.57 -1.97
N ALA A 316 -3.06 -3.85 -1.65
CA ALA A 316 -2.76 -4.60 -0.44
C ALA A 316 -2.97 -3.75 0.83
N ILE A 317 -2.45 -2.53 0.89
CA ILE A 317 -2.74 -1.56 1.95
C ILE A 317 -3.22 -0.26 1.33
N TYR A 318 -4.38 0.21 1.78
CA TYR A 318 -4.99 1.46 1.34
C TYR A 318 -5.21 2.41 2.52
N ILE A 319 -4.62 3.60 2.46
CA ILE A 319 -4.60 4.58 3.55
C ILE A 319 -5.21 5.90 3.06
N ARG A 320 -6.13 6.48 3.84
CA ARG A 320 -6.67 7.81 3.56
C ARG A 320 -7.01 8.57 4.83
N ASP A 321 -6.65 9.84 4.90
CA ASP A 321 -6.98 10.69 6.06
C ASP A 321 -6.51 10.04 7.38
N ALA A 322 -5.33 9.41 7.37
CA ALA A 322 -4.86 8.61 8.49
C ALA A 322 -3.40 8.88 8.84
N ASP A 323 -3.16 9.11 10.13
CA ASP A 323 -1.90 9.70 10.59
C ASP A 323 -1.27 8.87 11.71
N LEU A 324 0.04 9.06 11.91
CA LEU A 324 0.79 8.44 13.01
C LEU A 324 0.72 6.91 13.01
N LEU A 325 0.61 6.30 11.83
CA LEU A 325 0.62 4.85 11.66
C LEU A 325 2.06 4.32 11.68
N GLY A 326 2.27 3.19 12.35
CA GLY A 326 3.48 2.38 12.22
C GLY A 326 3.21 1.15 11.38
N ILE A 327 3.88 1.00 10.23
CA ILE A 327 3.71 -0.12 9.30
C ILE A 327 5.07 -0.78 9.14
N ARG A 328 5.28 -1.91 9.83
CA ARG A 328 6.61 -2.50 9.99
C ARG A 328 6.65 -3.99 9.66
N ASN A 329 7.72 -4.43 9.00
CA ASN A 329 7.98 -5.85 8.71
C ASN A 329 6.83 -6.60 8.01
N ASN A 330 5.98 -5.92 7.24
CA ASN A 330 4.89 -6.59 6.54
C ASN A 330 5.39 -7.21 5.23
N SER A 331 4.88 -8.39 4.90
CA SER A 331 5.12 -9.07 3.62
C SER A 331 3.91 -8.88 2.71
N ILE A 332 4.10 -8.12 1.64
CA ILE A 332 3.06 -7.75 0.69
C ILE A 332 3.40 -8.37 -0.66
N ILE A 333 2.51 -9.22 -1.16
CA ILE A 333 2.56 -9.75 -2.52
C ILE A 333 1.23 -9.37 -3.18
N SER A 334 1.23 -8.36 -4.06
CA SER A 334 -0.02 -7.79 -4.58
C SER A 334 -0.25 -8.17 -6.04
N THR A 335 -1.35 -7.73 -6.65
CA THR A 335 -1.54 -7.81 -8.12
C THR A 335 -1.71 -6.45 -8.77
N GLY A 336 -1.83 -5.39 -7.96
CA GLY A 336 -1.97 -4.00 -8.39
C GLY A 336 -1.02 -3.11 -7.60
N CYS A 337 -1.55 -2.35 -6.64
CA CYS A 337 -0.75 -1.49 -5.78
C CYS A 337 -0.41 -2.18 -4.44
N GLY A 338 0.87 -2.12 -4.05
CA GLY A 338 1.32 -2.58 -2.73
C GLY A 338 0.75 -1.70 -1.62
N ILE A 339 1.12 -0.41 -1.61
CA ILE A 339 0.65 0.58 -0.65
C ILE A 339 0.20 1.82 -1.41
N SER A 340 -1.07 2.21 -1.23
CA SER A 340 -1.62 3.47 -1.75
C SER A 340 -2.06 4.34 -0.60
N MET A 341 -1.65 5.61 -0.59
CA MET A 341 -2.00 6.56 0.45
C MET A 341 -2.40 7.94 -0.08
N GLY A 342 -3.35 8.57 0.62
CA GLY A 342 -3.84 9.90 0.29
C GLY A 342 -4.12 10.76 1.51
N ASN A 343 -3.76 12.05 1.46
CA ASN A 343 -4.09 13.03 2.51
C ASN A 343 -3.71 12.53 3.91
N SER A 344 -2.47 12.08 4.09
CA SER A 344 -2.03 11.35 5.29
C SER A 344 -0.62 11.78 5.68
N SER A 345 -0.38 11.89 6.99
CA SER A 345 0.81 12.52 7.52
C SER A 345 1.46 11.76 8.67
N LYS A 346 2.78 11.94 8.82
CA LYS A 346 3.56 11.43 9.97
C LYS A 346 3.48 9.90 10.15
N ASN A 347 3.30 9.17 9.06
CA ASN A 347 3.31 7.71 9.07
C ASN A 347 4.73 7.17 8.87
N SER A 348 5.02 6.01 9.44
CA SER A 348 6.32 5.33 9.34
C SER A 348 6.16 3.96 8.70
N PHE A 349 6.91 3.73 7.63
CA PHE A 349 6.99 2.47 6.89
C PHE A 349 8.41 1.94 6.97
N ASP A 350 8.60 0.86 7.72
CA ASP A 350 9.91 0.36 8.09
C ASP A 350 10.04 -1.14 7.79
N HIS A 351 11.09 -1.54 7.06
CA HIS A 351 11.39 -2.95 6.76
C HIS A 351 10.27 -3.77 6.11
N ASN A 352 9.35 -3.12 5.38
CA ASN A 352 8.31 -3.83 4.62
C ASN A 352 8.89 -4.42 3.33
N LYS A 353 8.37 -5.58 2.94
CA LYS A 353 8.71 -6.27 1.70
C LYS A 353 7.51 -6.22 0.76
N ILE A 354 7.65 -5.55 -0.37
CA ILE A 354 6.60 -5.37 -1.39
C ILE A 354 7.07 -6.02 -2.69
N GLU A 355 6.42 -7.11 -3.07
CA GLU A 355 6.82 -7.92 -4.23
C GLU A 355 5.67 -8.12 -5.19
N GLU A 356 5.99 -8.24 -6.47
CA GLU A 356 5.07 -8.62 -7.55
C GLU A 356 3.83 -7.71 -7.61
N GLY A 357 3.77 -6.78 -8.57
CA GLY A 357 2.65 -5.85 -8.68
C GLY A 357 2.81 -4.86 -9.81
N THR A 358 1.84 -3.96 -9.95
CA THR A 358 1.93 -2.83 -10.90
C THR A 358 2.69 -1.66 -10.27
N VAL A 359 2.29 -1.27 -9.06
CA VAL A 359 2.89 -0.15 -8.32
C VAL A 359 3.28 -0.60 -6.92
N GLY A 360 4.47 -0.24 -6.45
CA GLY A 360 4.92 -0.57 -5.09
C GLY A 360 4.30 0.33 -4.04
N LEU A 361 4.61 1.63 -4.13
CA LEU A 361 4.10 2.71 -3.29
C LEU A 361 3.54 3.84 -4.15
N ASP A 362 2.33 4.30 -3.85
CA ASP A 362 1.69 5.47 -4.46
C ASP A 362 1.23 6.45 -3.37
N MET A 363 1.77 7.68 -3.40
CA MET A 363 1.48 8.73 -2.42
C MET A 363 0.86 9.96 -3.09
N GLY A 364 -0.31 10.39 -2.61
CA GLY A 364 -0.99 11.60 -3.07
C GLY A 364 -1.31 12.58 -1.95
N ARG A 365 -0.88 13.84 -2.03
CA ARG A 365 -1.18 14.88 -1.01
C ARG A 365 -0.77 14.46 0.41
N CYS A 366 0.41 13.85 0.55
CA CYS A 366 0.92 13.34 1.82
C CYS A 366 2.11 14.18 2.31
N GLU A 367 2.29 14.27 3.64
CA GLU A 367 3.40 15.03 4.22
C GLU A 367 4.05 14.37 5.45
N GLN A 368 5.33 14.60 5.68
CA GLN A 368 6.03 14.14 6.89
C GLN A 368 6.05 12.63 7.09
N ASN A 369 5.89 11.85 6.01
CA ASN A 369 5.96 10.40 6.08
C ASN A 369 7.41 9.92 5.93
N ASN A 370 7.72 8.84 6.64
CA ASN A 370 9.03 8.20 6.60
C ASN A 370 8.91 6.81 5.99
N PHE A 371 9.44 6.62 4.79
CA PHE A 371 9.52 5.34 4.10
C PHE A 371 10.98 4.87 4.05
N SER A 372 11.37 4.03 5.01
CA SER A 372 12.76 3.61 5.18
C SER A 372 12.99 2.11 5.30
N TYR A 373 14.14 1.64 4.82
CA TYR A 373 14.58 0.24 4.91
C TYR A 373 13.64 -0.78 4.26
N ASN A 374 12.75 -0.33 3.35
CA ASN A 374 11.82 -1.22 2.67
C ASN A 374 12.49 -1.88 1.45
N ARG A 375 12.01 -3.06 1.09
CA ARG A 375 12.38 -3.76 -0.15
C ARG A 375 11.20 -3.78 -1.10
N ILE A 376 11.37 -3.23 -2.29
CA ILE A 376 10.37 -3.25 -3.37
C ILE A 376 10.97 -3.99 -4.57
N SER A 377 10.28 -5.00 -5.09
CA SER A 377 10.79 -5.72 -6.26
C SER A 377 9.75 -6.28 -7.20
N GLY A 378 10.07 -6.31 -8.50
CA GLY A 378 9.21 -6.91 -9.52
C GLY A 378 7.97 -6.07 -9.86
N MET A 379 8.07 -4.73 -9.76
CA MET A 379 6.97 -3.84 -10.14
C MET A 379 6.96 -3.62 -11.67
N THR A 380 5.83 -3.87 -12.30
CA THR A 380 5.71 -3.80 -13.76
C THR A 380 5.61 -2.36 -14.28
N ASP A 381 5.22 -1.40 -13.43
CA ASP A 381 5.20 0.03 -13.79
C ASP A 381 6.13 0.84 -12.88
N THR A 382 5.75 1.14 -11.64
CA THR A 382 6.50 2.10 -10.80
C THR A 382 6.75 1.55 -9.40
N ALA A 383 7.99 1.57 -8.91
CA ALA A 383 8.29 1.14 -7.55
C ALA A 383 7.79 2.14 -6.51
N ILE A 384 8.11 3.43 -6.67
CA ILE A 384 7.65 4.52 -5.78
C ILE A 384 7.18 5.71 -6.63
N GLN A 385 5.92 6.10 -6.46
CA GLN A 385 5.36 7.32 -7.02
C GLN A 385 4.92 8.26 -5.90
N ILE A 386 5.36 9.52 -5.99
CA ILE A 386 5.04 10.59 -5.05
C ILE A 386 4.47 11.74 -5.86
N SER A 387 3.21 12.08 -5.60
CA SER A 387 2.46 13.08 -6.37
C SER A 387 1.83 14.12 -5.44
N SER A 388 2.06 15.39 -5.70
CA SER A 388 1.59 16.51 -4.88
C SER A 388 1.86 16.32 -3.37
N SER A 389 2.98 15.71 -3.01
CA SER A 389 3.28 15.27 -1.64
C SER A 389 4.64 15.81 -1.19
N ASN A 390 4.69 16.45 -0.03
CA ASN A 390 5.83 17.28 0.36
C ASN A 390 6.43 16.83 1.69
N ASP A 391 7.69 17.21 1.96
CA ASP A 391 8.32 16.96 3.28
C ASP A 391 8.32 15.47 3.68
N ASN A 392 8.52 14.54 2.74
CA ASN A 392 8.62 13.11 3.03
C ASN A 392 10.09 12.62 2.98
N LEU A 393 10.42 11.66 3.84
CA LEU A 393 11.73 11.00 3.89
C LEU A 393 11.64 9.63 3.22
N ILE A 394 12.41 9.44 2.15
CA ILE A 394 12.58 8.16 1.47
C ILE A 394 14.03 7.74 1.63
N SER A 395 14.33 6.79 2.53
CA SER A 395 15.73 6.46 2.82
C SER A 395 16.06 4.98 2.98
N SER A 396 17.27 4.59 2.57
CA SER A 396 17.79 3.22 2.75
C SER A 396 16.90 2.11 2.16
N ASN A 397 16.08 2.42 1.14
CA ASN A 397 15.24 1.41 0.49
C ASN A 397 16.02 0.65 -0.60
N GLN A 398 15.61 -0.60 -0.84
CA GLN A 398 16.14 -1.46 -1.89
C GLN A 398 15.06 -1.69 -2.96
N ILE A 399 15.29 -1.24 -4.18
CA ILE A 399 14.36 -1.30 -5.31
C ILE A 399 14.98 -2.16 -6.41
N GLU A 400 14.34 -3.27 -6.79
CA GLU A 400 14.93 -4.26 -7.70
C GLU A 400 14.00 -4.74 -8.80
N ASN A 401 14.52 -4.87 -10.02
CA ASN A 401 13.80 -5.47 -11.15
C ASN A 401 12.43 -4.79 -11.38
N CYS A 402 12.42 -3.46 -11.38
CA CYS A 402 11.23 -2.65 -11.60
C CYS A 402 11.35 -1.88 -12.92
N SER A 403 10.24 -1.61 -13.58
CA SER A 403 10.24 -0.77 -14.79
C SER A 403 10.70 0.66 -14.46
N LYS A 404 10.01 1.33 -13.53
CA LYS A 404 10.41 2.64 -13.00
C LYS A 404 10.74 2.56 -11.51
N GLY A 405 11.72 3.34 -11.09
CA GLY A 405 12.24 3.42 -9.73
C GLY A 405 11.41 4.40 -8.90
N LEU A 406 11.82 5.66 -8.88
CA LEU A 406 11.21 6.71 -8.08
C LEU A 406 10.79 7.90 -8.95
N ILE A 407 9.51 8.27 -8.85
CA ILE A 407 8.92 9.40 -9.58
C ILE A 407 8.40 10.44 -8.58
N LEU A 408 8.85 11.68 -8.72
CA LEU A 408 8.37 12.86 -8.01
C LEU A 408 7.58 13.76 -8.98
N LEU A 409 6.31 13.99 -8.70
CA LEU A 409 5.43 14.87 -9.48
C LEU A 409 4.86 15.97 -8.59
N ASP A 410 5.10 17.24 -8.92
CA ASP A 410 4.61 18.40 -8.15
C ASP A 410 4.86 18.27 -6.64
N SER A 411 6.04 17.77 -6.26
CA SER A 411 6.34 17.31 -4.90
C SER A 411 7.65 17.91 -4.41
N SER A 412 7.59 18.74 -3.37
CA SER A 412 8.71 19.52 -2.84
C SER A 412 9.12 19.09 -1.43
N GLU A 413 10.29 19.55 -1.00
CA GLU A 413 10.85 19.34 0.34
C GLU A 413 11.06 17.87 0.71
N ASN A 414 11.00 16.94 -0.24
CA ASN A 414 11.26 15.54 0.02
C ASN A 414 12.78 15.29 0.13
N SER A 415 13.15 14.38 1.03
CA SER A 415 14.53 13.97 1.25
C SER A 415 14.75 12.52 0.82
N LEU A 416 15.65 12.30 -0.12
CA LEU A 416 16.03 10.99 -0.63
C LEU A 416 17.49 10.72 -0.25
N SER A 417 17.75 9.61 0.44
CA SER A 417 19.13 9.21 0.79
C SER A 417 19.31 7.70 0.89
N ALA A 418 20.49 7.21 0.52
CA ALA A 418 20.90 5.81 0.66
C ALA A 418 19.98 4.77 -0.02
N ASN A 419 19.12 5.18 -0.97
CA ASN A 419 18.28 4.24 -1.71
C ASN A 419 19.11 3.53 -2.80
N ARG A 420 18.88 2.24 -2.97
CA ARG A 420 19.61 1.39 -3.93
C ARG A 420 18.65 0.84 -4.97
N PHE A 421 18.89 1.19 -6.22
CA PHE A 421 18.15 0.70 -7.38
C PHE A 421 19.02 -0.34 -8.10
N GLN A 422 18.46 -1.50 -8.41
CA GLN A 422 19.14 -2.55 -9.16
C GLN A 422 18.25 -3.08 -10.29
N ASN A 423 18.78 -3.13 -11.52
CA ASN A 423 18.02 -3.54 -12.69
C ASN A 423 16.69 -2.75 -12.84
N VAL A 424 16.76 -1.43 -12.70
CA VAL A 424 15.62 -0.53 -12.89
C VAL A 424 15.77 0.17 -14.23
N GLU A 425 14.72 0.18 -15.06
CA GLU A 425 14.85 0.76 -16.41
C GLU A 425 14.91 2.29 -16.41
N TRP A 426 14.09 2.93 -15.55
CA TRP A 426 14.06 4.38 -15.35
C TRP A 426 14.12 4.68 -13.86
N SER A 427 15.23 5.22 -13.36
CA SER A 427 15.53 5.23 -11.93
C SER A 427 14.95 6.43 -11.21
N LEU A 428 15.18 7.65 -11.70
CA LEU A 428 14.64 8.87 -11.11
C LEU A 428 13.97 9.75 -12.17
N TYR A 429 12.76 10.21 -11.87
CA TYR A 429 12.11 11.28 -12.61
C TYR A 429 11.52 12.32 -11.67
N THR A 430 11.73 13.59 -12.00
CA THR A 430 11.21 14.73 -11.25
C THR A 430 10.59 15.72 -12.23
N GLU A 431 9.34 16.07 -12.04
CA GLU A 431 8.64 17.08 -12.84
C GLU A 431 7.67 17.86 -11.96
N ALA A 432 7.57 19.16 -12.19
CA ALA A 432 6.60 20.02 -11.51
C ALA A 432 6.20 21.20 -12.40
N GLU A 433 5.01 21.74 -12.17
CA GLU A 433 4.53 22.95 -12.83
C GLU A 433 5.18 24.22 -12.27
N THR A 434 5.72 24.16 -11.05
CA THR A 434 6.34 25.30 -10.36
C THR A 434 7.79 25.02 -10.00
N ARG A 435 8.56 26.10 -9.87
CA ARG A 435 9.94 26.07 -9.38
C ARG A 435 10.04 25.38 -8.02
N GLU A 436 9.15 25.71 -7.10
CA GLU A 436 9.13 25.14 -5.76
C GLU A 436 8.91 23.62 -5.78
N GLY A 437 8.16 23.09 -6.75
CA GLY A 437 7.96 21.65 -6.90
C GLY A 437 9.22 20.86 -7.23
N PHE A 438 10.30 21.50 -7.69
CA PHE A 438 11.62 20.89 -7.86
C PHE A 438 12.50 21.03 -6.61
N ASN A 439 12.08 21.71 -5.55
CA ASN A 439 12.91 21.89 -4.36
C ASN A 439 12.99 20.60 -3.53
N ASN A 440 13.82 19.63 -3.90
CA ASN A 440 14.01 18.38 -3.18
C ASN A 440 15.48 18.16 -2.81
N SER A 441 15.70 17.47 -1.68
CA SER A 441 17.04 17.09 -1.22
C SER A 441 17.33 15.65 -1.62
N ILE A 442 18.04 15.46 -2.73
CA ILE A 442 18.40 14.14 -3.26
C ILE A 442 19.91 13.96 -3.15
N ASP A 443 20.35 13.17 -2.17
CA ASP A 443 21.76 12.96 -1.85
C ASP A 443 22.44 11.96 -2.82
N GLU A 444 23.74 12.12 -3.09
CA GLU A 444 24.49 11.19 -3.97
C GLU A 444 24.63 9.77 -3.42
N SER A 445 24.25 9.51 -2.15
CA SER A 445 24.16 8.15 -1.61
C SER A 445 23.03 7.32 -2.24
N ASN A 446 22.12 7.94 -3.00
CA ASN A 446 21.19 7.20 -3.84
C ASN A 446 21.93 6.66 -5.08
N VAL A 447 21.87 5.36 -5.30
CA VAL A 447 22.65 4.69 -6.34
C VAL A 447 21.82 3.75 -7.21
N VAL A 448 22.10 3.72 -8.50
CA VAL A 448 21.57 2.77 -9.48
C VAL A 448 22.70 1.89 -9.98
N ASP A 449 22.60 0.58 -9.79
CA ASP A 449 23.65 -0.39 -10.14
C ASP A 449 25.05 0.04 -9.64
N SER A 450 25.09 0.63 -8.43
CA SER A 450 26.28 1.20 -7.77
C SER A 450 26.81 2.54 -8.29
N LEU A 451 26.15 3.17 -9.27
CA LEU A 451 26.48 4.52 -9.74
C LEU A 451 25.58 5.57 -9.09
N PRO A 452 26.10 6.75 -8.72
CA PRO A 452 25.33 7.77 -8.01
C PRO A 452 24.32 8.49 -8.90
N ILE A 453 23.19 8.88 -8.29
CA ILE A 453 22.24 9.85 -8.83
C ILE A 453 22.69 11.24 -8.41
N VAL A 454 22.77 12.18 -9.35
CA VAL A 454 23.05 13.59 -9.07
C VAL A 454 21.83 14.43 -9.39
N TYR A 455 21.45 15.29 -8.45
CA TYR A 455 20.32 16.20 -8.57
C TYR A 455 20.74 17.57 -8.06
N LEU A 456 20.70 18.57 -8.93
CA LEU A 456 20.98 19.96 -8.56
C LEU A 456 19.71 20.78 -8.72
N PHE A 457 19.38 21.57 -7.70
CA PHE A 457 18.29 22.53 -7.71
C PHE A 457 18.83 23.91 -7.33
N GLU A 458 18.51 24.94 -8.12
CA GLU A 458 18.91 26.34 -7.90
C GLU A 458 20.41 26.57 -7.71
N ASN A 459 21.23 25.73 -8.35
CA ASN A 459 22.66 25.86 -8.23
C ASN A 459 23.21 26.91 -9.21
N LEU A 460 23.95 27.90 -8.69
CA LEU A 460 24.61 28.94 -9.48
C LEU A 460 26.11 28.65 -9.56
N GLY A 461 26.57 28.26 -10.75
CA GLY A 461 27.95 27.86 -11.00
C GLY A 461 28.26 26.44 -10.50
N GLY A 462 29.53 26.05 -10.59
CA GLY A 462 29.99 24.73 -10.17
C GLY A 462 30.27 23.79 -11.33
N GLN A 463 30.92 22.66 -11.03
CA GLN A 463 31.39 21.71 -12.02
C GLN A 463 31.12 20.27 -11.59
N ILE A 464 30.59 19.47 -12.51
CA ILE A 464 30.49 18.02 -12.39
C ILE A 464 31.37 17.45 -13.50
N GLN A 465 32.44 16.74 -13.13
CA GLN A 465 33.37 16.22 -14.13
C GLN A 465 34.06 14.91 -13.75
N ASP A 466 34.57 14.23 -14.78
CA ASP A 466 35.51 13.10 -14.71
C ASP A 466 35.00 11.90 -13.88
N ARG A 467 33.72 11.55 -14.02
CA ARG A 467 33.11 10.43 -13.27
C ARG A 467 31.93 9.78 -13.98
N TYR A 468 31.61 8.56 -13.55
CA TYR A 468 30.42 7.82 -13.97
C TYR A 468 29.24 8.16 -13.06
N LEU A 469 28.09 8.43 -13.64
CA LEU A 469 26.83 8.71 -12.95
C LEU A 469 25.75 7.75 -13.46
N ALA A 470 24.79 7.42 -12.60
CA ALA A 470 23.60 6.71 -13.03
C ALA A 470 22.63 7.65 -13.77
N HIS A 471 22.47 8.85 -13.23
CA HIS A 471 21.48 9.85 -13.63
C HIS A 471 21.96 11.25 -13.25
N LEU A 472 21.56 12.25 -14.02
CA LEU A 472 21.78 13.66 -13.70
C LEU A 472 20.53 14.51 -14.00
N THR A 473 20.02 15.23 -13.00
CA THR A 473 19.04 16.30 -13.20
C THR A 473 19.65 17.65 -12.79
N LEU A 474 19.56 18.63 -13.67
CA LEU A 474 19.72 20.06 -13.38
C LEU A 474 18.34 20.71 -13.42
N ALA A 475 17.88 21.22 -12.29
CA ALA A 475 16.61 21.96 -12.18
C ALA A 475 16.91 23.40 -11.75
N TYR A 476 16.44 24.39 -12.50
CA TYR A 476 16.66 25.81 -12.19
C TYR A 476 18.15 26.18 -11.96
N CYS A 477 19.06 25.50 -12.65
CA CYS A 477 20.51 25.71 -12.50
C CYS A 477 21.04 26.71 -13.53
N GLU A 478 22.04 27.49 -13.13
CA GLU A 478 22.66 28.47 -14.02
C GLU A 478 24.18 28.43 -13.97
N ASN A 479 24.85 28.56 -15.13
CA ASN A 479 26.32 28.60 -15.24
C ASN A 479 27.04 27.33 -14.72
N VAL A 480 26.36 26.18 -14.66
CA VAL A 480 26.96 24.89 -14.28
C VAL A 480 27.71 24.30 -15.46
N THR A 481 28.88 23.71 -15.21
CA THR A 481 29.60 22.92 -16.22
C THR A 481 29.51 21.43 -15.90
N VAL A 482 28.95 20.65 -16.83
CA VAL A 482 28.94 19.18 -16.81
C VAL A 482 29.87 18.70 -17.89
N ARG A 483 31.00 18.08 -17.52
CA ARG A 483 32.06 17.75 -18.47
C ARG A 483 32.65 16.37 -18.27
N ASN A 484 32.85 15.62 -19.36
CA ASN A 484 33.53 14.34 -19.32
C ASN A 484 32.92 13.36 -18.29
N ILE A 485 31.58 13.34 -18.21
CA ILE A 485 30.84 12.32 -17.45
C ILE A 485 30.31 11.21 -18.36
N ALA A 486 30.00 10.06 -17.78
CA ALA A 486 29.33 8.97 -18.47
C ALA A 486 28.04 8.56 -17.75
N ILE A 487 26.93 8.55 -18.48
CA ILE A 487 25.61 8.09 -18.05
C ILE A 487 25.13 7.02 -19.03
N THR A 488 25.07 5.77 -18.56
CA THR A 488 24.70 4.59 -19.36
C THR A 488 23.51 3.82 -18.80
N ASN A 489 22.94 4.30 -17.68
CA ASN A 489 21.92 3.59 -16.91
C ASN A 489 20.57 4.30 -16.92
N ASP A 490 20.54 5.63 -17.06
CA ASP A 490 19.31 6.42 -17.05
C ASP A 490 19.37 7.62 -18.03
N ALA A 491 19.39 8.87 -17.53
CA ALA A 491 19.23 10.07 -18.35
C ALA A 491 20.05 11.27 -17.86
N LEU A 492 20.14 12.29 -18.73
CA LEU A 492 20.56 13.65 -18.36
C LEU A 492 19.42 14.62 -18.66
N PHE A 493 18.89 15.27 -17.62
CA PHE A 493 17.76 16.20 -17.72
C PHE A 493 18.14 17.62 -17.29
N LEU A 494 17.69 18.59 -18.07
CA LEU A 494 17.67 20.01 -17.73
C LEU A 494 16.23 20.50 -17.72
N PHE A 495 15.82 21.08 -16.60
CA PHE A 495 14.54 21.75 -16.42
C PHE A 495 14.79 23.19 -16.00
N ASP A 496 14.26 24.17 -16.74
CA ASP A 496 14.44 25.60 -16.47
C ASP A 496 15.92 26.00 -16.19
N SER A 497 16.87 25.31 -16.83
CA SER A 497 18.30 25.43 -16.51
C SER A 497 19.04 26.11 -17.65
N ASN A 498 19.64 27.26 -17.34
CA ASN A 498 20.08 28.23 -18.34
C ASN A 498 21.59 28.47 -18.31
N ASN A 499 22.17 28.85 -19.44
CA ASN A 499 23.59 29.25 -19.54
C ASN A 499 24.57 28.18 -19.03
N ASN A 500 24.23 26.89 -19.12
CA ASN A 500 25.08 25.79 -18.68
C ASN A 500 25.96 25.26 -19.81
N ASN A 501 27.07 24.63 -19.44
CA ASN A 501 28.01 24.00 -20.36
C ASN A 501 27.93 22.48 -20.22
N ILE A 502 27.39 21.78 -21.21
CA ILE A 502 27.29 20.32 -21.26
C ILE A 502 28.29 19.83 -22.32
N LEU A 503 29.48 19.43 -21.88
CA LEU A 503 30.65 19.25 -22.74
C LEU A 503 31.22 17.83 -22.67
N GLU A 504 31.52 17.20 -23.81
CA GLU A 504 32.34 15.97 -23.84
C GLU A 504 31.76 14.79 -23.02
N ASN A 505 30.45 14.76 -22.81
CA ASN A 505 29.80 13.72 -22.03
C ASN A 505 29.37 12.53 -22.89
N ASN A 506 29.35 11.35 -22.30
CA ASN A 506 28.78 10.14 -22.92
C ASN A 506 27.43 9.79 -22.29
N ILE A 507 26.35 10.02 -23.03
CA ILE A 507 24.96 9.73 -22.63
C ILE A 507 24.38 8.70 -23.62
N SER A 508 24.49 7.42 -23.28
CA SER A 508 24.25 6.32 -24.22
C SER A 508 23.36 5.21 -23.66
N GLU A 509 22.82 4.37 -24.54
CA GLU A 509 22.10 3.11 -24.23
C GLU A 509 20.74 3.24 -23.50
N ARG A 510 20.30 4.45 -23.16
CA ARG A 510 19.14 4.69 -22.27
C ARG A 510 18.25 5.84 -22.74
N PHE A 511 17.93 6.83 -21.92
CA PHE A 511 16.92 7.86 -22.25
C PHE A 511 17.47 9.04 -23.06
N GLY A 512 18.79 9.20 -23.12
CA GLY A 512 19.44 10.33 -23.80
C GLY A 512 19.40 11.62 -22.97
N MET A 513 19.49 12.74 -23.67
CA MET A 513 19.50 14.08 -23.07
C MET A 513 18.18 14.82 -23.34
N ARG A 514 17.58 15.39 -22.30
CA ARG A 514 16.33 16.17 -22.42
C ARG A 514 16.49 17.56 -21.81
N LEU A 515 16.09 18.57 -22.57
CA LEU A 515 16.02 19.96 -22.16
C LEU A 515 14.57 20.42 -22.23
N VAL A 516 14.09 21.00 -21.13
CA VAL A 516 12.75 21.57 -21.01
C VAL A 516 12.92 22.98 -20.48
N GLN A 517 12.43 23.98 -21.23
CA GLN A 517 12.49 25.40 -20.84
C GLN A 517 13.92 25.85 -20.48
N SER A 518 14.93 25.29 -21.14
CA SER A 518 16.33 25.44 -20.77
C SER A 518 17.11 26.16 -21.86
N ASP A 519 17.39 27.43 -21.61
CA ASP A 519 17.84 28.41 -22.61
C ASP A 519 19.34 28.70 -22.54
N GLY A 520 19.92 29.10 -23.66
CA GLY A 520 21.27 29.65 -23.71
C GLY A 520 22.39 28.67 -23.34
N ASN A 521 22.14 27.36 -23.37
CA ASN A 521 23.12 26.34 -22.99
C ASN A 521 24.10 26.04 -24.13
N GLN A 522 25.35 25.75 -23.78
CA GLN A 522 26.36 25.24 -24.70
C GLN A 522 26.46 23.73 -24.58
N ILE A 523 26.06 23.00 -25.62
CA ILE A 523 26.03 21.54 -25.66
C ILE A 523 26.98 21.08 -26.75
N SER A 524 28.21 20.71 -26.38
CA SER A 524 29.22 20.38 -27.39
C SER A 524 30.05 19.14 -27.14
N SER A 525 30.45 18.49 -28.23
CA SER A 525 31.29 17.29 -28.23
C SER A 525 30.73 16.11 -27.41
N ASN A 526 29.42 16.04 -27.20
CA ASN A 526 28.80 14.93 -26.47
C ASN A 526 28.53 13.74 -27.38
N LEU A 527 28.62 12.53 -26.81
CA LEU A 527 28.20 11.28 -27.42
C LEU A 527 26.81 10.91 -26.92
N LEU A 528 25.84 10.87 -27.84
CA LEU A 528 24.41 10.64 -27.61
C LEU A 528 23.96 9.43 -28.44
N PHE A 529 24.48 8.26 -28.07
CA PHE A 529 24.53 7.09 -28.93
C PHE A 529 23.68 5.92 -28.43
N GLY A 530 22.97 5.24 -29.32
CA GLY A 530 22.30 3.98 -28.98
C GLY A 530 21.16 4.12 -27.98
N ASN A 531 20.59 5.32 -27.80
CA ASN A 531 19.55 5.53 -26.80
C ASN A 531 18.22 4.90 -27.24
N LYS A 532 17.43 4.43 -26.26
CA LYS A 532 16.08 3.87 -26.44
C LYS A 532 15.08 4.90 -26.98
N PHE A 533 15.35 6.19 -26.81
CA PHE A 533 14.54 7.32 -27.29
C PHE A 533 15.34 8.17 -28.28
N SER A 534 15.18 9.50 -28.28
CA SER A 534 16.04 10.40 -29.05
C SER A 534 17.41 10.56 -28.39
N GLY A 535 18.44 10.88 -29.18
CA GLY A 535 19.75 11.26 -28.62
C GLY A 535 19.65 12.55 -27.80
N MET A 536 18.99 13.56 -28.36
CA MET A 536 18.70 14.84 -27.71
C MET A 536 17.28 15.30 -28.01
N PHE A 537 16.54 15.73 -26.99
CA PHE A 537 15.20 16.30 -27.13
C PHE A 537 15.08 17.63 -26.39
N LEU A 538 14.77 18.70 -27.14
CA LEU A 538 14.53 20.04 -26.63
C LEU A 538 13.02 20.35 -26.73
N TYR A 539 12.49 20.93 -25.66
CA TYR A 539 11.13 21.46 -25.62
C TYR A 539 11.13 22.87 -25.03
N ALA A 540 10.56 23.82 -25.78
CA ALA A 540 10.49 25.23 -25.38
C ALA A 540 11.83 25.79 -24.88
N SER A 541 12.94 25.42 -25.53
CA SER A 541 14.31 25.71 -25.10
C SER A 541 15.05 26.50 -26.18
N ASP A 542 15.32 27.77 -25.92
CA ASP A 542 15.71 28.76 -26.90
C ASP A 542 17.19 29.16 -26.78
N GLY A 543 17.79 29.63 -27.88
CA GLY A 543 19.13 30.22 -27.85
C GLY A 543 20.28 29.26 -27.51
N ASN A 544 20.11 27.95 -27.62
CA ASN A 544 21.13 26.96 -27.30
C ASN A 544 22.15 26.77 -28.46
N GLN A 545 23.39 26.44 -28.11
CA GLN A 545 24.46 26.11 -29.05
C GLN A 545 24.77 24.61 -29.01
N ILE A 546 24.27 23.86 -29.99
CA ILE A 546 24.40 22.41 -30.12
C ILE A 546 25.48 22.11 -31.17
N ALA A 547 26.74 21.95 -30.73
CA ALA A 547 27.89 21.93 -31.62
C ALA A 547 28.76 20.66 -31.51
N GLY A 548 29.04 19.99 -32.63
CA GLY A 548 30.03 18.90 -32.65
C GLY A 548 29.62 17.63 -31.89
N ASN A 549 28.33 17.41 -31.65
CA ASN A 549 27.84 16.22 -30.94
C ASN A 549 27.67 15.04 -31.91
N ASN A 550 27.70 13.83 -31.37
CA ASN A 550 27.37 12.60 -32.09
C ASN A 550 26.04 12.03 -31.58
N ALA A 551 24.94 12.30 -32.29
CA ALA A 551 23.59 11.85 -31.95
C ALA A 551 23.12 10.75 -32.91
N SER A 552 23.74 9.57 -32.78
CA SER A 552 23.62 8.49 -33.76
C SER A 552 23.05 7.20 -33.16
N ARG A 553 22.41 6.39 -34.01
CA ARG A 553 21.87 5.06 -33.67
C ARG A 553 20.84 5.05 -32.57
N ASN A 554 20.07 6.13 -32.44
CA ASN A 554 19.00 6.22 -31.47
C ASN A 554 17.71 5.60 -32.03
N ASN A 555 16.91 5.00 -31.17
CA ASN A 555 15.66 4.32 -31.54
C ASN A 555 14.52 5.29 -31.92
N GLN A 556 14.73 6.59 -31.81
CA GLN A 556 13.86 7.63 -32.35
C GLN A 556 14.67 8.58 -33.25
N ASN A 557 14.77 9.85 -32.87
CA ASN A 557 15.49 10.86 -33.63
C ASN A 557 16.92 11.05 -33.10
N GLY A 558 17.80 11.62 -33.91
CA GLY A 558 19.10 12.08 -33.41
C GLY A 558 18.93 13.30 -32.50
N ILE A 559 18.48 14.41 -33.09
CA ILE A 559 18.23 15.68 -32.40
C ILE A 559 16.79 16.13 -32.69
N SER A 560 16.03 16.48 -31.66
CA SER A 560 14.62 16.90 -31.76
C SER A 560 14.39 18.25 -31.09
N LEU A 561 13.72 19.16 -31.80
CA LEU A 561 13.29 20.47 -31.30
C LEU A 561 11.77 20.60 -31.44
N LEU A 562 11.10 20.89 -30.32
CA LEU A 562 9.68 21.21 -30.29
C LEU A 562 9.47 22.57 -29.63
N SER A 563 8.89 23.51 -30.37
CA SER A 563 8.67 24.89 -29.90
C SER A 563 9.96 25.61 -29.46
N CYS A 564 11.08 25.38 -30.15
CA CYS A 564 12.40 25.92 -29.80
C CYS A 564 12.88 26.94 -30.84
N ASN A 565 13.36 28.10 -30.40
CA ASN A 565 13.73 29.21 -31.27
C ASN A 565 15.19 29.65 -31.09
N GLU A 566 15.74 30.29 -32.13
CA GLU A 566 17.05 30.94 -32.09
C GLU A 566 18.23 30.02 -31.69
N ASN A 567 18.07 28.70 -31.85
CA ASN A 567 19.13 27.73 -31.56
C ASN A 567 20.11 27.62 -32.73
N THR A 568 21.36 27.27 -32.41
CA THR A 568 22.41 26.96 -33.39
C THR A 568 22.78 25.50 -33.31
N ILE A 569 22.54 24.74 -34.37
CA ILE A 569 22.84 23.30 -34.49
C ILE A 569 23.92 23.15 -35.55
N SER A 570 25.17 22.90 -35.13
CA SER A 570 26.27 22.83 -36.09
C SER A 570 27.33 21.76 -35.86
N GLY A 571 27.96 21.29 -36.93
CA GLY A 571 29.06 20.32 -36.83
C GLY A 571 28.66 18.96 -36.26
N ASN A 572 27.37 18.63 -36.14
CA ASN A 572 26.94 17.39 -35.49
C ASN A 572 26.97 16.20 -36.45
N ALA A 573 27.33 15.03 -35.93
CA ALA A 573 27.19 13.75 -36.60
C ALA A 573 25.86 13.10 -36.19
N VAL A 574 25.00 12.84 -37.16
CA VAL A 574 23.64 12.34 -36.96
C VAL A 574 23.42 11.18 -37.92
N ASP A 575 23.80 9.97 -37.49
CA ASP A 575 23.85 8.76 -38.31
C ASP A 575 22.88 7.68 -37.82
N ALA A 576 22.21 7.01 -38.75
CA ALA A 576 21.49 5.77 -38.53
C ALA A 576 20.45 5.81 -37.39
N ASN A 577 19.70 6.91 -37.28
CA ASN A 577 18.59 7.01 -36.32
C ASN A 577 17.33 6.37 -36.90
N ALA A 578 16.52 5.73 -36.05
CA ALA A 578 15.41 4.89 -36.50
C ALA A 578 14.22 5.68 -37.10
N ALA A 579 14.11 6.98 -36.83
CA ALA A 579 13.06 7.84 -37.39
C ALA A 579 13.63 8.99 -38.23
N THR A 580 14.07 10.08 -37.59
CA THR A 580 14.61 11.26 -38.26
C THR A 580 15.99 11.59 -37.73
N GLY A 581 16.92 12.03 -38.58
CA GLY A 581 18.20 12.56 -38.12
C GLY A 581 17.98 13.78 -37.22
N ILE A 582 17.53 14.88 -37.83
CA ILE A 582 17.19 16.12 -37.12
C ILE A 582 15.72 16.46 -37.37
N TRP A 583 14.96 16.67 -36.31
CA TRP A 583 13.53 16.95 -36.37
C TRP A 583 13.17 18.27 -35.70
N LEU A 584 12.42 19.12 -36.40
CA LEU A 584 11.93 20.41 -35.92
C LEU A 584 10.41 20.50 -36.10
N ASN A 585 9.73 20.97 -35.06
CA ASN A 585 8.31 21.31 -35.11
C ASN A 585 8.02 22.58 -34.31
N LEU A 586 7.23 23.50 -34.87
CA LEU A 586 6.89 24.80 -34.25
C LEU A 586 8.12 25.60 -33.78
N SER A 587 9.27 25.43 -34.44
CA SER A 587 10.59 25.88 -34.00
C SER A 587 11.18 26.89 -35.00
N ASN A 588 11.32 28.15 -34.62
CA ASN A 588 11.59 29.24 -35.57
C ASN A 588 13.00 29.82 -35.43
N ASP A 589 13.48 30.46 -36.50
CA ASP A 589 14.69 31.29 -36.47
C ASP A 589 15.97 30.54 -36.00
N ASN A 590 16.01 29.21 -36.17
CA ASN A 590 17.18 28.40 -35.84
C ASN A 590 18.19 28.36 -37.01
N GLN A 591 19.46 28.13 -36.68
CA GLN A 591 20.54 27.92 -37.66
C GLN A 591 20.98 26.46 -37.65
N ILE A 592 20.93 25.80 -38.79
CA ILE A 592 21.31 24.38 -38.94
C ILE A 592 22.37 24.29 -40.03
N TYR A 593 23.63 24.13 -39.65
CA TYR A 593 24.72 24.14 -40.62
C TYR A 593 25.90 23.25 -40.27
N GLN A 594 26.65 22.79 -41.26
CA GLN A 594 27.82 21.91 -41.06
C GLN A 594 27.52 20.58 -40.38
N ASN A 595 26.28 20.10 -40.42
CA ASN A 595 25.93 18.79 -39.86
C ASN A 595 26.10 17.70 -40.92
N ASN A 596 26.53 16.52 -40.47
CA ASN A 596 26.56 15.31 -41.27
C ASN A 596 25.37 14.42 -40.91
N ILE A 597 24.36 14.38 -41.78
CA ILE A 597 23.07 13.76 -41.55
C ILE A 597 22.93 12.56 -42.49
N SER A 598 22.91 11.35 -41.92
CA SER A 598 23.01 10.15 -42.73
C SER A 598 22.23 8.92 -42.23
N ASN A 599 21.97 8.01 -43.18
CA ASN A 599 21.44 6.66 -42.94
C ASN A 599 20.14 6.58 -42.11
N SER A 600 19.33 7.63 -42.12
CA SER A 600 18.05 7.66 -41.40
C SER A 600 16.88 7.64 -42.39
N PRO A 601 15.69 7.16 -42.02
CA PRO A 601 14.52 7.21 -42.90
C PRO A 601 14.21 8.63 -43.39
N MET A 602 14.35 9.62 -42.51
CA MET A 602 14.30 11.04 -42.84
C MET A 602 15.56 11.75 -42.34
N GLY A 603 16.24 12.53 -43.18
CA GLY A 603 17.44 13.27 -42.79
C GLY A 603 17.09 14.47 -41.89
N LEU A 604 16.51 15.52 -42.48
CA LEU A 604 16.04 16.71 -41.77
C LEU A 604 14.55 16.95 -42.04
N GLN A 605 13.72 16.94 -41.00
CA GLN A 605 12.30 17.26 -41.11
C GLN A 605 11.98 18.57 -40.38
N VAL A 606 11.35 19.49 -41.09
CA VAL A 606 10.96 20.82 -40.61
C VAL A 606 9.46 21.00 -40.81
N MET A 607 8.70 21.19 -39.73
CA MET A 607 7.23 21.28 -39.79
C MET A 607 6.71 22.50 -39.04
N HIS A 608 5.89 23.31 -39.71
CA HIS A 608 5.27 24.50 -39.12
C HIS A 608 6.30 25.46 -38.51
N CYS A 609 7.44 25.62 -39.19
CA CYS A 609 8.58 26.41 -38.76
C CYS A 609 8.88 27.52 -39.79
N THR A 610 9.29 28.70 -39.34
CA THR A 610 9.66 29.84 -40.18
C THR A 610 11.00 30.44 -39.78
N GLY A 611 11.70 31.07 -40.71
CA GLY A 611 12.91 31.83 -40.44
C GLY A 611 14.16 30.99 -40.19
N ASN A 612 14.07 29.66 -40.25
CA ASN A 612 15.24 28.80 -40.07
C ASN A 612 16.19 28.90 -41.27
N ARG A 613 17.50 28.91 -41.00
CA ARG A 613 18.56 28.95 -42.00
C ARG A 613 19.31 27.63 -42.02
N ILE A 614 19.19 26.89 -43.13
CA ILE A 614 19.67 25.53 -43.30
C ILE A 614 20.66 25.50 -44.47
N TYR A 615 21.95 25.49 -44.18
CA TYR A 615 23.00 25.58 -45.21
C TYR A 615 24.24 24.79 -44.78
N HIS A 616 25.13 24.43 -45.70
CA HIS A 616 26.36 23.69 -45.42
C HIS A 616 26.15 22.36 -44.69
N ASN A 617 25.03 21.64 -44.90
CA ASN A 617 24.86 20.30 -44.34
C ASN A 617 25.16 19.23 -45.39
N ASN A 618 25.68 18.08 -44.94
CA ASN A 618 25.84 16.89 -45.76
C ASN A 618 24.64 15.98 -45.54
N PHE A 619 23.88 15.71 -46.60
CA PHE A 619 22.77 14.76 -46.61
C PHE A 619 23.18 13.49 -47.35
N LEU A 620 23.45 12.40 -46.62
CA LEU A 620 24.08 11.18 -47.17
C LEU A 620 23.22 9.93 -46.91
N SER A 621 22.89 9.16 -47.95
CA SER A 621 22.26 7.83 -47.79
C SER A 621 21.02 7.77 -46.87
N ASN A 622 20.26 8.86 -46.75
CA ASN A 622 18.96 8.82 -46.07
C ASN A 622 17.92 8.30 -47.08
N GLU A 623 16.86 7.63 -46.61
CA GLU A 623 15.78 7.23 -47.54
C GLU A 623 15.14 8.48 -48.14
N GLU A 624 14.91 9.50 -47.30
CA GLU A 624 14.54 10.83 -47.72
C GLU A 624 15.44 11.88 -47.05
N HIS A 625 16.12 12.72 -47.83
CA HIS A 625 17.09 13.66 -47.27
C HIS A 625 16.47 14.81 -46.47
N SER A 626 15.35 15.37 -46.94
CA SER A 626 14.77 16.57 -46.34
C SER A 626 13.28 16.70 -46.60
N GLN A 627 12.57 17.28 -45.64
CA GLN A 627 11.19 17.71 -45.79
C GLN A 627 10.95 19.04 -45.06
N ASP A 628 10.25 19.96 -45.72
CA ASP A 628 9.87 21.26 -45.19
C ASP A 628 8.37 21.49 -45.46
N ILE A 629 7.54 21.51 -44.41
CA ILE A 629 6.09 21.60 -44.50
C ILE A 629 5.57 22.79 -43.70
N GLY A 630 4.75 23.62 -44.33
CA GLY A 630 3.87 24.56 -43.62
C GLY A 630 4.58 25.76 -43.01
N GLY A 631 5.67 26.24 -43.62
CA GLY A 631 6.40 27.43 -43.21
C GLY A 631 7.34 27.99 -44.29
N LEU A 632 8.19 28.96 -43.91
CA LEU A 632 9.10 29.70 -44.79
C LEU A 632 10.51 29.65 -44.21
N ASN A 633 11.35 28.76 -44.74
CA ASN A 633 12.74 28.58 -44.29
C ASN A 633 13.71 28.77 -45.46
N SER A 634 14.96 29.12 -45.16
CA SER A 634 16.02 29.23 -46.16
C SER A 634 16.85 27.95 -46.18
N TRP A 635 17.04 27.35 -47.35
CA TRP A 635 17.88 26.17 -47.57
C TRP A 635 19.23 26.48 -48.25
N ASP A 636 19.57 27.77 -48.29
CA ASP A 636 20.87 28.30 -48.70
C ASP A 636 21.12 29.65 -48.01
N GLU A 637 22.36 30.15 -48.06
CA GLU A 637 22.75 31.48 -47.57
C GLU A 637 23.25 32.35 -48.73
N GLY A 638 22.54 32.31 -49.86
CA GLY A 638 22.82 33.09 -51.07
C GLY A 638 23.96 32.52 -51.92
N ASN A 639 24.22 33.17 -53.06
CA ASN A 639 25.13 32.66 -54.09
C ASN A 639 26.61 32.65 -53.71
N VAL A 640 27.01 33.46 -52.73
CA VAL A 640 28.41 33.51 -52.25
C VAL A 640 28.66 32.43 -51.20
N THR A 641 27.75 32.27 -50.24
CA THR A 641 27.91 31.31 -49.14
C THR A 641 27.51 29.91 -49.59
N GLY A 642 26.48 29.77 -50.42
CA GLY A 642 25.98 28.50 -50.92
C GLY A 642 24.92 27.83 -50.01
N GLY A 643 24.47 26.66 -50.45
CA GLY A 643 23.48 25.81 -49.79
C GLY A 643 24.08 24.55 -49.19
N ASN A 644 23.45 23.40 -49.44
CA ASN A 644 23.80 22.12 -48.84
C ASN A 644 24.39 21.13 -49.86
N TYR A 645 25.00 20.05 -49.37
CA TYR A 645 25.40 18.92 -50.20
C TYR A 645 24.36 17.80 -50.11
N TRP A 646 24.05 17.20 -51.26
CA TRP A 646 22.98 16.23 -51.41
C TRP A 646 23.46 15.04 -52.25
N MET A 647 23.57 13.87 -51.62
CA MET A 647 24.08 12.68 -52.31
C MET A 647 23.23 12.24 -53.52
N ASP A 648 21.94 12.57 -53.52
CA ASP A 648 20.97 12.21 -54.57
C ASP A 648 20.77 13.28 -55.65
N HIS A 649 21.45 14.42 -55.57
CA HIS A 649 21.25 15.55 -56.47
C HIS A 649 22.54 15.93 -57.20
N VAL A 650 22.44 16.13 -58.51
CA VAL A 650 23.58 16.55 -59.34
C VAL A 650 23.68 18.06 -59.35
N ALA A 651 24.76 18.60 -58.79
CA ALA A 651 25.14 20.01 -58.85
C ALA A 651 26.47 20.19 -59.61
N LYS A 652 26.75 21.40 -60.10
CA LYS A 652 28.03 21.75 -60.74
C LYS A 652 28.60 23.03 -60.16
N GLY A 653 29.69 22.91 -59.42
CA GLY A 653 30.31 24.01 -58.67
C GLY A 653 30.02 23.96 -57.17
N ASN A 654 30.81 24.72 -56.42
CA ASN A 654 30.81 24.80 -54.96
C ASN A 654 30.82 26.29 -54.53
N PRO A 655 29.67 26.99 -54.52
CA PRO A 655 28.32 26.50 -54.80
C PRO A 655 27.94 26.49 -56.30
N SER A 656 26.90 25.72 -56.63
CA SER A 656 26.35 25.65 -58.00
C SER A 656 25.36 26.77 -58.29
N GLU A 657 25.46 27.44 -59.44
CA GLU A 657 24.59 28.59 -59.77
C GLU A 657 23.29 28.23 -60.52
N ASN A 658 23.21 27.05 -61.15
CA ASN A 658 22.15 26.73 -62.13
C ASN A 658 21.46 25.38 -61.88
N TRP A 659 21.66 24.78 -60.70
CA TRP A 659 21.16 23.44 -60.39
C TRP A 659 20.44 23.42 -59.04
N PRO A 660 19.37 24.21 -58.84
CA PRO A 660 18.67 24.28 -57.57
C PRO A 660 18.06 22.92 -57.21
N ARG A 661 17.97 22.63 -55.91
CA ARG A 661 17.30 21.45 -55.39
C ARG A 661 15.97 21.83 -54.75
N MET A 662 14.89 21.20 -55.18
CA MET A 662 13.59 21.33 -54.53
C MET A 662 13.55 20.58 -53.20
N ILE A 663 12.96 21.18 -52.18
CA ILE A 663 12.73 20.54 -50.88
C ILE A 663 11.32 19.95 -50.85
N LYS A 664 11.20 18.69 -50.40
CA LYS A 664 9.93 17.97 -50.36
C LYS A 664 8.98 18.63 -49.36
N GLY A 665 7.68 18.71 -49.69
CA GLY A 665 6.63 19.16 -48.76
C GLY A 665 6.24 20.64 -48.83
N GLY A 666 6.94 21.44 -49.64
CA GLY A 666 6.67 22.88 -49.79
C GLY A 666 7.20 23.45 -51.11
N SER A 667 7.32 24.77 -51.19
CA SER A 667 7.88 25.49 -52.34
C SER A 667 9.32 25.98 -52.11
N MET A 668 9.97 25.50 -51.05
CA MET A 668 11.33 25.90 -50.69
C MET A 668 12.37 25.23 -51.61
N LEU A 669 13.46 25.95 -51.85
CA LEU A 669 14.56 25.54 -52.71
C LEU A 669 15.88 25.75 -51.96
N ASP A 670 16.80 24.82 -52.13
CA ASP A 670 18.23 25.13 -52.04
C ASP A 670 18.66 25.63 -53.42
N ASN A 671 18.91 26.93 -53.56
CA ASN A 671 19.24 27.52 -54.86
C ASN A 671 20.68 27.26 -55.27
N PHE A 672 21.56 26.97 -54.30
CA PHE A 672 23.00 26.98 -54.48
C PHE A 672 23.67 25.72 -53.91
N PRO A 673 23.20 24.49 -54.27
CA PRO A 673 23.74 23.27 -53.69
C PRO A 673 25.18 23.04 -54.09
N PHE A 674 25.91 22.28 -53.27
CA PHE A 674 27.31 21.93 -53.51
C PHE A 674 27.45 20.67 -54.36
N GLN A 675 28.44 20.65 -55.26
CA GLN A 675 28.80 19.48 -56.06
C GLN A 675 29.54 18.43 -55.21
N ASP A 676 30.42 18.88 -54.32
CA ASP A 676 31.25 17.99 -53.51
C ASP A 676 30.80 18.02 -52.05
N GLU A 677 30.92 16.87 -51.37
CA GLU A 677 30.69 16.76 -49.93
C GLU A 677 31.58 17.76 -49.19
N SER A 678 30.98 18.54 -48.28
CA SER A 678 31.68 19.62 -47.56
C SER A 678 32.33 20.69 -48.47
N GLY A 679 31.81 20.92 -49.67
CA GLY A 679 32.40 21.85 -50.66
C GLY A 679 32.44 23.34 -50.27
N TRP A 680 31.91 23.71 -49.10
CA TRP A 680 31.99 25.05 -48.52
C TRP A 680 33.27 25.32 -47.71
N GLN A 681 34.10 24.29 -47.49
CA GLN A 681 35.33 24.37 -46.70
C GLN A 681 36.54 24.88 -47.48
#